data_AF-A0A9D8YIN7-F1
#
_entry.id   AF-A0A9D8YIN7-F1
#
_cell.length_a   1.000
_cell.length_b   1.000
_cell.length_c   1.000
_cell.angle_alpha   90.00
_cell.angle_beta   90.00
_cell.angle_gamma   90.00
#
_symmetry.space_group_name_H-M   'P 1'
#
loop_
_entity.id
_entity.type
_entity.pdbx_description
1 polymer ?
#
loop_
_entity_poly.entity_id
_entity_poly.type
_entity_poly.pdbx_seq_one_letter_code
_entity_poly.pdbx_strand_id
1 'polypeptide(L)'
;MRFFSDKNRPVHLGPYPLERLERGGTPDYSAVPKFKPLSFLRPEDPLSLVNAMDEYQAMMDAIRDGITSPKRSTIPDDPAERAQHLKSFAYFSDAAMVGAGLLPDAARLSEPVRNPGIDRLAEELRTRQTKTLASGIDMIMADLKESMEAPPSSIAGHTHCLVFLYEMPRDPRAGEKGTGWLKNTAQHAACMRATETAIVIANYIRLLGWDAVAHSASSSDIDLNVATVAAGLAAVDGDALWVPYLGSRFGVAVVTTDLELSPDRPLLSRAEQPWFRTEGPAWWLGAGFRKNALNRDPFAKREFRMGPHPFETLKRVENPTTYIDEARVARVPKRTDMFARAQFGDMGPAVQEGAKGGHYARKAAPSMAQRRALGAFVLLQDGASEAGPKPDDARENADAIKAASYFLGVDAVGISRCPDWTWYSHDATGAPIEPPHDQAISMIIDQGYETMEGASGDDWISVAQSMRAYLRFSLLGGVIAKQIRNLGYKAKAHTVLDGEVLQPPLLLLSGLGEVSRIGEVILNPFLGPRLKSGVVTTDMPMEHDRPIDFGLQAFCEACNKCARECPSGAITAGPKLMFNGYEIWKSDSQKCATYRITTPGGAMCGRCMKTCPWNLEGLFSEKPFRWAAMKVPAAAPALARLDDMVGNGGLNPVKKWWWDIELGADGAYHPTDKEVNARDLQRDLDLKYEDQTLAVYPANLAPHPYPYPFPMDREAGIEAYQAMVTAEEYRERLKRGDDSMVHRYTAAGESPVLRVVVSKAEKMCADVTKFELRAIDGGELPEWEAGAHLDVVVAPEFLRQYSMSGNPADRSVYQIGVLREDDGRGGSRLMHRIFSEGRKVFISRPINHFPLDEGAQRSFLMGGGIGITPMIAMAHRLHEIGGDFELHYSVPSRQAAGYLNDLEAVPWKDRVRLHVSDEGSRADLTKILGGYREGQHVYTCGPDRYMDAVMSAAEQAGFPEEARHLEYFSVPDLPDYVNHDFTLRLARSGRELLVPADKSATDVLAENGINIDIKCSDGICGVCKCGLVEGEVEHRDFVLSKAQRRDAIILCQSRAAEKDGVVTVDL
;
A
#
# COMPACT_ATOMS: atom_id res chain seq x y z
N MET A 1 20.09 4.70 28.87
CA MET A 1 18.83 4.60 29.65
C MET A 1 18.11 5.94 29.58
N ARG A 2 16.78 5.97 29.48
CA ARG A 2 15.99 7.21 29.38
C ARG A 2 15.27 7.48 30.70
N PHE A 3 15.55 8.64 31.32
CA PHE A 3 14.97 9.00 32.62
C PHE A 3 13.75 9.91 32.50
N PHE A 4 13.73 10.79 31.49
CA PHE A 4 12.67 11.77 31.29
C PHE A 4 11.93 11.52 29.98
N SER A 5 10.62 11.76 30.03
CA SER A 5 9.74 11.76 28.85
C SER A 5 10.03 12.99 27.99
N ASP A 6 9.87 12.84 26.68
CA ASP A 6 9.88 13.97 25.74
C ASP A 6 8.46 14.31 25.26
N LYS A 7 7.41 13.84 25.93
CA LYS A 7 6.00 14.10 25.55
C LYS A 7 5.67 15.57 25.32
N ASN A 8 6.36 16.49 26.00
CA ASN A 8 6.18 17.95 25.88
C ASN A 8 7.15 18.61 24.87
N ARG A 9 7.93 17.84 24.11
CA ARG A 9 8.86 18.33 23.09
C ARG A 9 8.23 18.18 21.70
N PRO A 10 8.02 19.29 20.96
CA PRO A 10 7.61 19.22 19.55
C PRO A 10 8.58 18.41 18.69
N VAL A 11 8.05 17.71 17.69
CA VAL A 11 8.83 16.79 16.84
C VAL A 11 9.90 17.53 16.01
N HIS A 12 9.63 18.77 15.58
CA HIS A 12 10.56 19.56 14.76
C HIS A 12 11.86 19.93 15.48
N LEU A 13 11.92 19.80 16.82
CA LEU A 13 13.15 20.01 17.59
C LEU A 13 14.05 18.76 17.61
N GLY A 14 13.57 17.63 17.09
CA GLY A 14 14.35 16.42 16.96
C GLY A 14 14.75 15.75 18.28
N PRO A 15 15.54 14.67 18.20
CA PRO A 15 15.92 13.89 19.39
C PRO A 15 17.11 14.49 20.15
N TYR A 16 17.93 15.32 19.50
CA TYR A 16 19.08 16.03 20.10
C TYR A 16 18.71 17.49 20.42
N PRO A 17 19.31 18.11 21.46
CA PRO A 17 18.90 19.44 21.90
C PRO A 17 19.59 20.58 21.15
N LEU A 18 19.34 20.68 19.84
CA LEU A 18 19.99 21.66 18.95
C LEU A 18 19.61 23.12 19.26
N GLU A 19 18.50 23.35 19.94
CA GLU A 19 18.05 24.66 20.43
C GLU A 19 18.93 25.23 21.56
N ARG A 20 19.84 24.41 22.10
CA ARG A 20 20.76 24.79 23.17
C ARG A 20 22.12 25.27 22.66
N LEU A 21 22.35 25.20 21.35
CA LEU A 21 23.59 25.61 20.70
C LEU A 21 23.57 27.12 20.42
N GLU A 22 24.73 27.77 20.54
CA GLU A 22 24.89 29.18 20.17
C GLU A 22 25.09 29.32 18.66
N ARG A 23 24.45 30.35 18.09
CA ARG A 23 24.37 30.57 16.64
C ARG A 23 24.87 31.96 16.27
N GLY A 24 25.62 32.04 15.19
CA GLY A 24 26.32 33.23 14.70
C GLY A 24 25.64 33.91 13.51
N GLY A 25 26.44 34.65 12.74
CA GLY A 25 26.10 35.21 11.43
C GLY A 25 26.56 34.31 10.28
N THR A 26 26.70 34.87 9.08
CA THR A 26 27.14 34.12 7.89
C THR A 26 28.57 33.60 8.06
N PRO A 27 28.81 32.28 7.87
CA PRO A 27 30.13 31.67 8.00
C PRO A 27 30.98 31.94 6.76
N ASP A 28 32.31 31.84 6.92
CA ASP A 28 33.23 31.85 5.79
C ASP A 28 33.22 30.48 5.09
N TYR A 29 32.53 30.39 3.96
CA TYR A 29 32.44 29.15 3.18
C TYR A 29 33.77 28.73 2.54
N SER A 30 34.74 29.64 2.41
CA SER A 30 36.06 29.30 1.85
C SER A 30 36.90 28.44 2.78
N ALA A 31 36.62 28.48 4.09
CA ALA A 31 37.24 27.65 5.11
C ALA A 31 36.58 26.25 5.25
N VAL A 32 35.48 25.99 4.55
CA VAL A 32 34.78 24.70 4.64
C VAL A 32 35.54 23.64 3.83
N PRO A 33 35.92 22.50 4.43
CA PRO A 33 36.59 21.44 3.70
C PRO A 33 35.68 20.89 2.61
N LYS A 34 36.22 20.67 1.41
CA LYS A 34 35.45 20.17 0.27
C LYS A 34 34.86 18.80 0.56
N PHE A 35 33.58 18.63 0.22
CA PHE A 35 32.92 17.33 0.27
C PHE A 35 33.63 16.33 -0.66
N LYS A 36 33.78 15.08 -0.19
CA LYS A 36 34.37 13.98 -0.96
C LYS A 36 33.30 12.98 -1.39
N PRO A 37 33.13 12.74 -2.70
CA PRO A 37 32.20 11.73 -3.20
C PRO A 37 32.47 10.33 -2.64
N LEU A 38 31.39 9.56 -2.46
CA LEU A 38 31.43 8.20 -1.95
C LEU A 38 31.10 7.20 -3.07
N SER A 39 31.98 6.20 -3.26
CA SER A 39 31.73 5.06 -4.15
C SER A 39 31.16 3.88 -3.37
N PHE A 40 30.11 3.24 -3.90
CA PHE A 40 29.54 2.00 -3.36
C PHE A 40 30.10 0.73 -4.01
N LEU A 41 31.16 0.87 -4.81
CA LEU A 41 31.89 -0.25 -5.39
C LEU A 41 33.19 -0.49 -4.62
N ARG A 42 33.35 -1.71 -4.08
CA ARG A 42 34.56 -2.21 -3.42
C ARG A 42 34.95 -3.58 -3.96
N PRO A 43 35.45 -3.65 -5.21
CA PRO A 43 35.87 -4.92 -5.80
C PRO A 43 37.05 -5.58 -5.05
N GLU A 44 37.84 -4.80 -4.32
CA GLU A 44 38.96 -5.28 -3.51
C GLU A 44 38.52 -5.99 -2.20
N ASP A 45 37.27 -5.79 -1.77
CA ASP A 45 36.68 -6.46 -0.61
C ASP A 45 35.29 -7.01 -0.99
N PRO A 46 35.22 -8.13 -1.73
CA PRO A 46 33.96 -8.67 -2.26
C PRO A 46 32.92 -9.02 -1.19
N LEU A 47 33.36 -9.28 0.04
CA LEU A 47 32.50 -9.65 1.16
C LEU A 47 31.97 -8.43 1.93
N SER A 48 32.43 -7.22 1.58
CA SER A 48 31.95 -5.99 2.19
C SER A 48 30.47 -5.77 1.92
N LEU A 49 29.73 -5.39 2.96
CA LEU A 49 28.31 -5.02 2.84
C LEU A 49 28.10 -3.81 1.90
N VAL A 50 29.15 -3.03 1.61
CA VAL A 50 29.11 -1.90 0.67
C VAL A 50 28.62 -2.34 -0.71
N ASN A 51 29.10 -3.48 -1.20
CA ASN A 51 28.73 -3.98 -2.53
C ASN A 51 27.25 -4.36 -2.62
N ALA A 52 26.63 -4.78 -1.50
CA ALA A 52 25.21 -5.08 -1.44
C ALA A 52 24.33 -3.83 -1.35
N MET A 53 24.89 -2.69 -0.92
CA MET A 53 24.19 -1.40 -0.90
C MET A 53 24.19 -0.68 -2.26
N ASP A 54 25.08 -1.06 -3.18
CA ASP A 54 25.29 -0.39 -4.49
C ASP A 54 24.00 -0.22 -5.29
N GLU A 55 23.27 -1.30 -5.56
CA GLU A 55 22.06 -1.25 -6.39
C GLU A 55 20.93 -0.42 -5.77
N TYR A 56 20.80 -0.45 -4.44
CA TYR A 56 19.80 0.33 -3.72
C TYR A 56 20.16 1.82 -3.69
N GLN A 57 21.44 2.16 -3.47
CA GLN A 57 21.90 3.55 -3.56
C GLN A 57 21.75 4.09 -4.98
N ALA A 58 22.13 3.31 -5.99
CA ALA A 58 21.99 3.69 -7.39
C ALA A 58 20.53 3.91 -7.78
N MET A 59 19.60 3.07 -7.30
CA MET A 59 18.17 3.24 -7.53
C MET A 59 17.66 4.54 -6.90
N MET A 60 18.06 4.85 -5.66
CA MET A 60 17.68 6.10 -5.00
C MET A 60 18.26 7.32 -5.71
N ASP A 61 19.52 7.25 -6.16
CA ASP A 61 20.15 8.32 -6.93
C ASP A 61 19.50 8.49 -8.32
N ALA A 62 18.93 7.44 -8.91
CA ALA A 62 18.18 7.52 -10.17
C ALA A 62 16.83 8.23 -10.00
N ILE A 63 16.20 8.12 -8.82
CA ILE A 63 14.91 8.76 -8.50
C ILE A 63 15.05 10.00 -7.61
N ARG A 64 16.26 10.55 -7.51
CA ARG A 64 16.56 11.77 -6.72
C ARG A 64 15.80 13.00 -7.24
N ASP A 65 15.46 12.96 -8.52
CA ASP A 65 14.72 13.97 -9.26
C ASP A 65 13.40 13.39 -9.83
N GLY A 66 12.52 14.21 -10.38
CA GLY A 66 11.33 13.77 -11.09
C GLY A 66 10.37 14.91 -11.43
N ILE A 67 9.21 14.53 -11.94
CA ILE A 67 8.20 15.48 -12.40
C ILE A 67 7.59 16.21 -11.20
N THR A 68 7.61 17.55 -11.25
CA THR A 68 6.91 18.43 -10.32
C THR A 68 5.45 18.53 -10.72
N SER A 69 4.54 18.43 -9.73
CA SER A 69 3.10 18.54 -9.99
C SER A 69 2.80 19.90 -10.64
N PRO A 70 2.08 19.94 -11.78
CA PRO A 70 1.73 21.20 -12.45
C PRO A 70 0.69 22.00 -11.65
N LYS A 71 -0.01 21.36 -10.71
CA LYS A 71 -0.99 21.99 -9.83
C LYS A 71 -0.38 22.17 -8.44
N ARG A 72 -0.42 23.41 -7.96
CA ARG A 72 0.07 23.78 -6.63
C ARG A 72 -0.93 23.32 -5.58
N SER A 73 -0.42 22.58 -4.59
CA SER A 73 -1.19 22.17 -3.42
C SER A 73 -1.40 23.34 -2.46
N THR A 74 -2.49 23.30 -1.70
CA THR A 74 -2.77 24.29 -0.66
C THR A 74 -2.09 23.86 0.64
N ILE A 75 -1.00 24.55 0.97
CA ILE A 75 -0.21 24.34 2.20
C ILE A 75 -0.09 25.66 2.98
N PRO A 76 0.31 25.64 4.27
CA PRO A 76 0.50 26.88 5.03
C PRO A 76 1.44 27.87 4.35
N ASP A 77 1.14 29.17 4.46
CA ASP A 77 1.96 30.24 3.86
C ASP A 77 3.22 30.57 4.65
N ASP A 78 3.21 30.35 5.96
CA ASP A 78 4.32 30.67 6.86
C ASP A 78 5.56 29.79 6.58
N PRO A 79 6.70 30.36 6.15
CA PRO A 79 7.94 29.61 5.95
C PRO A 79 8.46 28.93 7.21
N ALA A 80 8.14 29.43 8.42
CA ALA A 80 8.51 28.80 9.68
C ALA A 80 7.72 27.51 9.93
N GLU A 81 6.42 27.51 9.70
CA GLU A 81 5.55 26.32 9.76
C GLU A 81 6.01 25.26 8.75
N ARG A 82 6.31 25.66 7.50
CA ARG A 82 6.87 24.75 6.47
C ARG A 82 8.19 24.13 6.91
N ALA A 83 9.11 24.92 7.46
CA ALA A 83 10.39 24.43 7.95
C ALA A 83 10.21 23.45 9.13
N GLN A 84 9.30 23.73 10.08
CA GLN A 84 9.00 22.85 11.21
C GLN A 84 8.36 21.53 10.76
N HIS A 85 7.43 21.59 9.81
CA HIS A 85 6.81 20.42 9.21
C HIS A 85 7.83 19.51 8.53
N LEU A 86 8.66 20.06 7.64
CA LEU A 86 9.67 19.28 6.90
C LEU A 86 10.78 18.74 7.81
N LYS A 87 11.19 19.48 8.84
CA LYS A 87 12.08 18.98 9.89
C LYS A 87 11.44 17.80 10.63
N SER A 88 10.17 17.92 11.02
CA SER A 88 9.45 16.84 11.68
C SER A 88 9.33 15.61 10.80
N PHE A 89 9.09 15.79 9.50
CA PHE A 89 9.02 14.68 8.54
C PHE A 89 10.39 13.97 8.38
N ALA A 90 11.47 14.73 8.37
CA ALA A 90 12.83 14.18 8.37
C ALA A 90 13.16 13.42 9.66
N TYR A 91 12.81 13.96 10.84
CA TYR A 91 12.97 13.26 12.12
C TYR A 91 12.09 12.02 12.21
N PHE A 92 10.86 12.10 11.71
CA PHE A 92 9.99 10.94 11.54
C PHE A 92 10.70 9.88 10.70
N SER A 93 11.46 10.26 9.66
CA SER A 93 12.26 9.36 8.82
C SER A 93 13.62 8.96 9.41
N ASP A 94 13.85 9.22 10.70
CA ASP A 94 15.05 8.88 11.51
C ASP A 94 16.30 9.73 11.24
N ALA A 95 16.16 10.93 10.68
CA ALA A 95 17.29 11.86 10.67
C ALA A 95 17.74 12.12 12.11
N ALA A 96 19.05 12.12 12.36
CA ALA A 96 19.61 12.44 13.67
C ALA A 96 19.50 13.95 13.94
N MET A 97 19.81 14.77 12.94
CA MET A 97 19.74 16.23 13.00
C MET A 97 19.28 16.79 11.65
N VAL A 98 18.45 17.84 11.70
CA VAL A 98 17.88 18.46 10.50
C VAL A 98 17.99 19.98 10.62
N GLY A 99 18.40 20.62 9.53
CA GLY A 99 18.52 22.07 9.42
C GLY A 99 17.97 22.56 8.09
N ALA A 100 17.34 23.72 8.09
CA ALA A 100 16.96 24.45 6.89
C ALA A 100 17.95 25.61 6.69
N GLY A 101 18.29 25.93 5.45
CA GLY A 101 19.20 27.04 5.15
C GLY A 101 18.91 27.64 3.79
N LEU A 102 19.45 28.83 3.55
CA LEU A 102 19.60 29.34 2.18
C LEU A 102 20.65 28.51 1.45
N LEU A 103 20.46 28.30 0.15
CA LEU A 103 21.46 27.65 -0.71
C LEU A 103 22.48 28.69 -1.17
N PRO A 104 23.71 28.72 -0.62
CA PRO A 104 24.70 29.70 -1.06
C PRO A 104 25.29 29.32 -2.42
N ASP A 105 25.67 30.31 -3.22
CA ASP A 105 26.33 30.06 -4.52
C ASP A 105 27.64 29.26 -4.36
N ALA A 106 28.35 29.45 -3.25
CA ALA A 106 29.54 28.68 -2.89
C ALA A 106 29.28 27.16 -2.72
N ALA A 107 28.03 26.74 -2.53
CA ALA A 107 27.67 25.33 -2.50
C ALA A 107 27.49 24.73 -3.91
N ARG A 108 27.27 25.51 -4.97
CA ARG A 108 27.03 24.95 -6.31
C ARG A 108 28.32 24.38 -6.89
N LEU A 109 28.30 23.12 -7.32
CA LEU A 109 29.45 22.50 -7.97
C LEU A 109 29.50 22.92 -9.44
N SER A 110 30.71 23.18 -9.94
CA SER A 110 30.93 23.40 -11.38
C SER A 110 30.76 22.11 -12.18
N GLU A 111 31.09 20.97 -11.57
CA GLU A 111 30.92 19.63 -12.12
C GLU A 111 30.11 18.79 -11.12
N PRO A 112 28.87 18.40 -11.46
CA PRO A 112 28.07 17.53 -10.61
C PRO A 112 28.73 16.18 -10.39
N VAL A 113 28.54 15.64 -9.19
CA VAL A 113 28.90 14.26 -8.85
C VAL A 113 27.77 13.35 -9.34
N ARG A 114 28.11 12.30 -10.08
CA ARG A 114 27.14 11.35 -10.62
C ARG A 114 27.49 9.92 -10.22
N ASN A 115 26.50 9.19 -9.71
CA ASN A 115 26.66 7.77 -9.41
C ASN A 115 26.69 6.97 -10.72
N PRO A 116 27.79 6.26 -11.04
CA PRO A 116 27.89 5.46 -12.26
C PRO A 116 26.92 4.25 -12.28
N GLY A 117 26.41 3.82 -11.13
CA GLY A 117 25.45 2.72 -11.02
C GLY A 117 24.08 3.02 -11.63
N ILE A 118 23.73 4.30 -11.83
CA ILE A 118 22.43 4.72 -12.40
C ILE A 118 22.23 4.13 -13.81
N ASP A 119 23.28 4.14 -14.64
CA ASP A 119 23.20 3.65 -16.02
C ASP A 119 22.87 2.16 -16.10
N ARG A 120 23.32 1.38 -15.11
CA ARG A 120 23.07 -0.07 -15.03
C ARG A 120 21.59 -0.37 -14.80
N LEU A 121 20.91 0.44 -13.99
CA LEU A 121 19.52 0.23 -13.59
C LEU A 121 18.51 0.74 -14.63
N ALA A 122 18.92 1.65 -15.52
CA ALA A 122 18.04 2.26 -16.50
C ALA A 122 17.39 1.23 -17.44
N GLU A 123 18.10 0.17 -17.80
CA GLU A 123 17.55 -0.87 -18.67
C GLU A 123 16.58 -1.80 -17.94
N GLU A 124 16.88 -2.16 -16.69
CA GLU A 124 15.99 -2.97 -15.86
C GLU A 124 14.66 -2.27 -15.60
N LEU A 125 14.69 -0.96 -15.35
CA LEU A 125 13.49 -0.12 -15.15
C LEU A 125 12.61 -0.02 -16.40
N ARG A 126 13.19 -0.14 -17.61
CA ARG A 126 12.43 -0.10 -18.87
C ARG A 126 11.77 -1.43 -19.22
N THR A 127 12.40 -2.55 -18.87
CA THR A 127 12.08 -3.86 -19.44
C THR A 127 11.41 -4.82 -18.46
N ARG A 128 11.57 -4.62 -17.15
CA ARG A 128 11.12 -5.57 -16.13
C ARG A 128 9.64 -5.36 -15.77
N GLN A 129 8.81 -6.38 -15.99
CA GLN A 129 7.42 -6.43 -15.52
C GLN A 129 7.37 -7.02 -14.11
N THR A 130 6.70 -6.34 -13.18
CA THR A 130 6.49 -6.84 -11.81
C THR A 130 5.37 -7.88 -11.76
N LYS A 131 5.45 -8.82 -10.81
CA LYS A 131 4.42 -9.85 -10.54
C LYS A 131 3.78 -9.62 -9.19
N THR A 132 2.93 -8.60 -9.06
CA THR A 132 2.30 -8.26 -7.78
C THR A 132 0.85 -7.81 -7.93
N LEU A 133 0.06 -7.98 -6.85
CA LEU A 133 -1.28 -7.45 -6.69
C LEU A 133 -1.28 -6.10 -5.94
N ALA A 134 -0.10 -5.52 -5.67
CA ALA A 134 -0.02 -4.28 -4.90
C ALA A 134 -0.70 -3.11 -5.62
N SER A 135 -1.63 -2.45 -4.92
CA SER A 135 -2.45 -1.39 -5.53
C SER A 135 -1.63 -0.23 -6.06
N GLY A 136 -1.95 0.23 -7.27
CA GLY A 136 -1.28 1.35 -7.93
C GLY A 136 0.18 1.12 -8.33
N ILE A 137 0.70 -0.12 -8.27
CA ILE A 137 2.09 -0.40 -8.65
C ILE A 137 2.38 -0.08 -10.13
N ASP A 138 1.46 -0.38 -11.04
CA ASP A 138 1.62 -0.07 -12.46
C ASP A 138 1.75 1.43 -12.73
N MET A 139 1.00 2.26 -11.97
CA MET A 139 1.14 3.71 -12.01
C MET A 139 2.52 4.14 -11.53
N ILE A 140 2.99 3.60 -10.40
CA ILE A 140 4.33 3.92 -9.88
C ILE A 140 5.41 3.54 -10.89
N MET A 141 5.32 2.36 -11.53
CA MET A 141 6.28 1.92 -12.54
C MET A 141 6.26 2.81 -13.77
N ALA A 142 5.08 3.23 -14.23
CA ALA A 142 4.95 4.18 -15.33
C ALA A 142 5.56 5.55 -14.98
N ASP A 143 5.26 6.09 -13.79
CA ASP A 143 5.81 7.36 -13.32
C ASP A 143 7.34 7.30 -13.16
N LEU A 144 7.87 6.17 -12.70
CA LEU A 144 9.31 5.93 -12.59
C LEU A 144 9.97 5.94 -13.97
N LYS A 145 9.41 5.21 -14.94
CA LYS A 145 9.91 5.19 -16.32
C LYS A 145 9.91 6.58 -16.94
N GLU A 146 8.81 7.31 -16.84
CA GLU A 146 8.71 8.68 -17.37
C GLU A 146 9.70 9.64 -16.71
N SER A 147 9.89 9.53 -15.39
CA SER A 147 10.86 10.35 -14.67
C SER A 147 12.31 10.10 -15.13
N MET A 148 12.62 8.89 -15.58
CA MET A 148 13.95 8.54 -16.09
C MET A 148 14.17 8.96 -17.55
N GLU A 149 13.10 8.99 -18.33
CA GLU A 149 13.11 9.45 -19.73
C GLU A 149 13.05 10.98 -19.83
N ALA A 150 12.63 11.65 -18.75
CA ALA A 150 12.60 13.10 -18.67
C ALA A 150 14.02 13.70 -18.81
N PRO A 151 14.16 14.86 -19.49
CA PRO A 151 15.43 15.58 -19.52
C PRO A 151 15.88 15.95 -18.09
N PRO A 152 17.20 15.97 -17.81
CA PRO A 152 17.71 16.40 -16.50
C PRO A 152 17.18 17.78 -16.12
N SER A 153 16.67 17.93 -14.90
CA SER A 153 16.27 19.23 -14.36
C SER A 153 17.49 20.04 -13.90
N SER A 154 17.32 21.36 -13.72
CA SER A 154 18.37 22.27 -13.27
C SER A 154 18.00 22.89 -11.93
N ILE A 155 18.95 22.89 -10.98
CA ILE A 155 18.76 23.53 -9.66
C ILE A 155 18.96 25.05 -9.68
N ALA A 156 19.01 25.70 -10.86
CA ALA A 156 19.28 27.13 -10.98
C ALA A 156 18.25 28.01 -10.24
N GLY A 157 16.98 27.58 -10.19
CA GLY A 157 15.91 28.27 -9.45
C GLY A 157 15.86 27.97 -7.95
N HIS A 158 16.64 27.01 -7.45
CA HIS A 158 16.61 26.62 -6.05
C HIS A 158 17.29 27.67 -5.17
N THR A 159 16.62 28.08 -4.11
CA THR A 159 17.07 29.13 -3.17
C THR A 159 17.26 28.62 -1.75
N HIS A 160 16.64 27.49 -1.42
CA HIS A 160 16.67 26.90 -0.09
C HIS A 160 17.23 25.48 -0.13
N CYS A 161 17.74 25.03 1.02
CA CYS A 161 18.13 23.65 1.23
C CYS A 161 17.67 23.11 2.60
N LEU A 162 17.36 21.82 2.65
CA LEU A 162 17.16 21.04 3.85
C LEU A 162 18.29 20.03 3.98
N VAL A 163 18.99 20.02 5.11
CA VAL A 163 20.13 19.14 5.37
C VAL A 163 19.73 18.10 6.40
N PHE A 164 20.01 16.83 6.11
CA PHE A 164 19.73 15.70 6.99
C PHE A 164 21.03 15.01 7.37
N LEU A 165 21.32 14.94 8.67
CA LEU A 165 22.47 14.20 9.19
C LEU A 165 22.01 12.87 9.77
N TYR A 166 22.76 11.82 9.47
CA TYR A 166 22.57 10.47 10.01
C TYR A 166 23.78 10.05 10.82
N GLU A 167 23.55 9.61 12.05
CA GLU A 167 24.63 9.15 12.93
C GLU A 167 25.23 7.84 12.41
N MET A 168 26.55 7.73 12.42
CA MET A 168 27.23 6.48 12.09
C MET A 168 27.29 5.55 13.32
N PRO A 169 26.86 4.28 13.22
CA PRO A 169 27.03 3.29 14.30
C PRO A 169 28.51 3.05 14.59
N ARG A 170 28.90 2.90 15.86
CA ARG A 170 30.31 2.69 16.26
C ARG A 170 31.03 1.65 15.40
N ASP A 171 32.33 1.80 15.24
CA ASP A 171 33.09 0.80 14.50
C ASP A 171 33.03 -0.55 15.24
N PRO A 172 33.02 -1.68 14.50
CA PRO A 172 33.15 -3.00 15.10
C PRO A 172 34.41 -3.11 15.96
N ARG A 173 34.30 -3.75 17.13
CA ARG A 173 35.47 -4.01 17.97
C ARG A 173 36.30 -5.14 17.37
N ALA A 174 37.60 -5.14 17.66
CA ALA A 174 38.47 -6.26 17.29
C ALA A 174 37.92 -7.59 17.86
N GLY A 175 37.73 -8.58 16.99
CA GLY A 175 37.18 -9.90 17.36
C GLY A 175 35.68 -9.93 17.66
N GLU A 176 34.93 -8.86 17.37
CA GLU A 176 33.48 -8.85 17.56
C GLU A 176 32.79 -9.79 16.56
N LYS A 177 32.02 -10.75 17.07
CA LYS A 177 31.37 -11.79 16.27
C LYS A 177 30.37 -11.22 15.26
N GLY A 178 30.34 -11.80 14.06
CA GLY A 178 29.42 -11.41 13.00
C GLY A 178 29.76 -10.09 12.28
N THR A 179 30.87 -9.43 12.62
CA THR A 179 31.15 -8.08 12.08
C THR A 179 32.03 -8.06 10.83
N GLY A 180 32.33 -9.23 10.24
CA GLY A 180 33.20 -9.36 9.06
C GLY A 180 32.77 -8.49 7.88
N TRP A 181 31.45 -8.38 7.63
CA TRP A 181 30.91 -7.57 6.53
C TRP A 181 30.92 -6.05 6.79
N LEU A 182 31.20 -5.62 8.02
CA LEU A 182 30.95 -4.25 8.52
C LEU A 182 32.20 -3.36 8.56
N LYS A 183 33.35 -3.90 8.16
CA LYS A 183 34.59 -3.15 8.16
C LYS A 183 34.50 -1.96 7.19
N ASN A 184 34.73 -0.75 7.72
CA ASN A 184 34.74 0.50 6.96
C ASN A 184 33.44 0.77 6.17
N THR A 185 32.26 0.37 6.68
CA THR A 185 30.98 0.52 5.97
C THR A 185 30.06 1.61 6.56
N ALA A 186 30.42 2.21 7.70
CA ALA A 186 29.55 3.11 8.44
C ALA A 186 29.13 4.37 7.65
N GLN A 187 30.05 4.94 6.86
CA GLN A 187 29.77 6.08 5.99
C GLN A 187 28.73 5.73 4.92
N HIS A 188 28.85 4.55 4.30
CA HIS A 188 27.94 4.06 3.26
C HIS A 188 26.55 3.78 3.82
N ALA A 189 26.48 3.12 4.97
CA ALA A 189 25.21 2.89 5.67
C ALA A 189 24.52 4.22 6.00
N ALA A 190 25.25 5.19 6.57
CA ALA A 190 24.69 6.51 6.87
C ALA A 190 24.28 7.30 5.61
N CYS A 191 25.06 7.21 4.52
CA CYS A 191 24.71 7.81 3.23
C CYS A 191 23.42 7.22 2.66
N MET A 192 23.28 5.90 2.65
CA MET A 192 22.10 5.19 2.15
C MET A 192 20.86 5.59 2.96
N ARG A 193 20.97 5.62 4.29
CA ARG A 193 19.89 6.03 5.19
C ARG A 193 19.50 7.51 5.00
N ALA A 194 20.49 8.39 4.81
CA ALA A 194 20.24 9.81 4.54
C ALA A 194 19.60 10.05 3.18
N THR A 195 20.04 9.30 2.16
CA THR A 195 19.48 9.36 0.80
C THR A 195 18.01 8.96 0.80
N GLU A 196 17.62 7.88 1.50
CA GLU A 196 16.21 7.46 1.63
C GLU A 196 15.32 8.64 2.07
N THR A 197 15.73 9.37 3.10
CA THR A 197 14.97 10.52 3.60
C THR A 197 14.95 11.68 2.61
N ALA A 198 16.10 11.99 2.00
CA ALA A 198 16.20 13.08 1.04
C ALA A 198 15.30 12.85 -0.18
N ILE A 199 15.28 11.63 -0.75
CA ILE A 199 14.43 11.34 -1.92
C ILE A 199 12.93 11.37 -1.58
N VAL A 200 12.55 10.94 -0.38
CA VAL A 200 11.15 11.00 0.08
C VAL A 200 10.72 12.46 0.24
N ILE A 201 11.55 13.29 0.87
CA ILE A 201 11.22 14.71 1.10
C ILE A 201 11.23 15.49 -0.21
N ALA A 202 12.19 15.27 -1.10
CA ALA A 202 12.17 15.89 -2.43
C ALA A 202 10.90 15.50 -3.20
N ASN A 203 10.52 14.22 -3.16
CA ASN A 203 9.30 13.77 -3.81
C ASN A 203 8.03 14.36 -3.18
N TYR A 204 8.00 14.51 -1.85
CA TYR A 204 6.91 15.19 -1.15
C TYR A 204 6.75 16.64 -1.62
N ILE A 205 7.84 17.40 -1.73
CA ILE A 205 7.82 18.80 -2.18
C ILE A 205 7.33 18.90 -3.64
N ARG A 206 7.78 18.00 -4.52
CA ARG A 206 7.32 17.91 -5.91
C ARG A 206 5.84 17.55 -6.05
N LEU A 207 5.34 16.64 -5.20
CA LEU A 207 3.90 16.32 -5.14
C LEU A 207 3.07 17.53 -4.72
N LEU A 208 3.61 18.38 -3.84
CA LEU A 208 2.97 19.63 -3.46
C LEU A 208 3.03 20.72 -4.57
N GLY A 209 3.88 20.52 -5.58
CA GLY A 209 3.99 21.38 -6.77
C GLY A 209 5.19 22.33 -6.77
N TRP A 210 6.14 22.15 -5.86
CA TRP A 210 7.42 22.90 -5.81
C TRP A 210 8.55 22.05 -6.38
N ASP A 211 9.50 22.69 -7.06
CA ASP A 211 10.65 21.97 -7.59
C ASP A 211 11.61 21.58 -6.45
N ALA A 212 12.13 20.37 -6.50
CA ALA A 212 13.04 19.86 -5.48
C ALA A 212 13.90 18.72 -5.99
N VAL A 213 15.18 18.71 -5.59
CA VAL A 213 16.16 17.68 -5.93
C VAL A 213 16.84 17.18 -4.67
N ALA A 214 16.93 15.85 -4.52
CA ALA A 214 17.71 15.21 -3.46
C ALA A 214 19.18 15.10 -3.87
N HIS A 215 20.11 15.20 -2.92
CA HIS A 215 21.56 15.14 -3.10
C HIS A 215 22.15 14.16 -2.08
N SER A 216 22.97 13.24 -2.54
CA SER A 216 23.64 12.21 -1.74
C SER A 216 25.16 12.31 -1.88
N ALA A 217 25.90 11.56 -1.06
CA ALA A 217 27.35 11.50 -1.20
C ALA A 217 27.81 10.84 -2.51
N SER A 218 26.93 10.12 -3.23
CA SER A 218 27.22 9.47 -4.51
C SER A 218 26.65 10.22 -5.72
N SER A 219 25.69 11.14 -5.55
CA SER A 219 25.09 11.92 -6.63
C SER A 219 24.66 13.31 -6.12
N SER A 220 25.33 14.38 -6.56
CA SER A 220 25.06 15.73 -6.06
C SER A 220 25.53 16.84 -7.02
N ASP A 221 24.70 17.87 -7.18
CA ASP A 221 25.03 19.13 -7.88
C ASP A 221 25.60 20.21 -6.94
N ILE A 222 25.70 19.91 -5.64
CA ILE A 222 26.18 20.83 -4.61
C ILE A 222 27.24 20.20 -3.68
N ASP A 223 28.04 21.04 -3.04
CA ASP A 223 28.95 20.69 -1.95
C ASP A 223 28.14 20.51 -0.66
N LEU A 224 28.02 19.26 -0.22
CA LEU A 224 27.23 18.88 0.95
C LEU A 224 27.78 19.48 2.26
N ASN A 225 29.10 19.72 2.35
CA ASN A 225 29.70 20.29 3.54
C ASN A 225 29.34 21.77 3.69
N VAL A 226 29.38 22.52 2.58
CA VAL A 226 28.97 23.94 2.56
C VAL A 226 27.50 24.07 2.95
N ALA A 227 26.62 23.24 2.38
CA ALA A 227 25.20 23.23 2.75
C ALA A 227 24.98 22.91 4.24
N THR A 228 25.73 21.95 4.79
CA THR A 228 25.64 21.54 6.21
C THR A 228 26.00 22.68 7.17
N VAL A 229 27.04 23.45 6.83
CA VAL A 229 27.46 24.63 7.61
C VAL A 229 26.43 25.76 7.45
N ALA A 230 25.93 26.00 6.23
CA ALA A 230 24.92 27.01 5.95
C ALA A 230 23.60 26.76 6.71
N ALA A 231 23.15 25.50 6.80
CA ALA A 231 21.97 25.09 7.55
C ALA A 231 22.17 25.04 9.08
N GLY A 232 23.36 25.43 9.58
CA GLY A 232 23.64 25.52 11.00
C GLY A 232 23.64 24.18 11.74
N LEU A 233 24.15 23.13 11.09
CA LEU A 233 24.35 21.81 11.71
C LEU A 233 25.82 21.48 12.00
N ALA A 234 26.76 22.12 11.30
CA ALA A 234 28.19 21.95 11.53
C ALA A 234 28.91 23.30 11.64
N ALA A 235 30.07 23.29 12.29
CA ALA A 235 31.08 24.34 12.21
C ALA A 235 32.42 23.73 11.78
N VAL A 236 33.33 24.56 11.27
CA VAL A 236 34.70 24.13 10.93
C VAL A 236 35.53 24.03 12.21
N ASP A 237 36.23 22.90 12.40
CA ASP A 237 37.15 22.64 13.50
C ASP A 237 38.44 22.02 12.92
N GLY A 238 39.47 22.86 12.73
CA GLY A 238 40.67 22.50 11.97
C GLY A 238 40.35 22.24 10.49
N ASP A 239 40.78 21.10 9.95
CA ASP A 239 40.56 20.70 8.55
C ASP A 239 39.29 19.86 8.33
N ALA A 240 38.40 19.80 9.33
CA ALA A 240 37.22 18.95 9.32
C ALA A 240 35.96 19.70 9.79
N LEU A 241 34.80 19.12 9.48
CA LEU A 241 33.54 19.55 10.08
C LEU A 241 33.38 18.93 11.47
N TRP A 242 32.97 19.77 12.42
CA TRP A 242 32.49 19.37 13.73
C TRP A 242 30.97 19.54 13.80
N VAL A 243 30.27 18.42 14.03
CA VAL A 243 28.84 18.41 14.33
C VAL A 243 28.68 18.24 15.85
N PRO A 244 27.97 19.14 16.55
CA PRO A 244 27.67 18.97 17.98
C PRO A 244 27.07 17.59 18.26
N TYR A 245 27.45 16.95 19.36
CA TYR A 245 27.01 15.60 19.76
C TYR A 245 27.44 14.42 18.85
N LEU A 246 27.59 14.59 17.53
CA LEU A 246 27.99 13.52 16.59
C LEU A 246 29.49 13.52 16.28
N GLY A 247 30.19 14.64 16.50
CA GLY A 247 31.59 14.81 16.12
C GLY A 247 31.76 14.73 14.60
N SER A 248 32.69 13.89 14.14
CA SER A 248 32.95 13.62 12.72
C SER A 248 32.17 12.41 12.16
N ARG A 249 31.32 11.77 12.98
CA ARG A 249 30.72 10.47 12.67
C ARG A 249 29.28 10.59 12.18
N PHE A 250 29.12 11.22 11.02
CA PHE A 250 27.82 11.40 10.37
C PHE A 250 27.86 11.18 8.85
N GLY A 251 26.75 10.68 8.30
CA GLY A 251 26.42 10.82 6.88
C GLY A 251 25.55 12.04 6.65
N VAL A 252 25.55 12.57 5.42
CA VAL A 252 24.76 13.73 5.02
C VAL A 252 24.05 13.47 3.70
N ALA A 253 22.81 13.94 3.62
CA ALA A 253 22.08 14.16 2.38
C ALA A 253 21.37 15.51 2.45
N VAL A 254 21.08 16.10 1.28
CA VAL A 254 20.48 17.44 1.18
C VAL A 254 19.31 17.40 0.20
N VAL A 255 18.29 18.20 0.43
CA VAL A 255 17.28 18.54 -0.58
C VAL A 255 17.43 20.01 -0.90
N THR A 256 17.56 20.37 -2.18
CA THR A 256 17.45 21.75 -2.65
C THR A 256 16.08 21.97 -3.26
N THR A 257 15.53 23.18 -3.15
CA THR A 257 14.16 23.47 -3.60
C THR A 257 13.92 24.96 -3.88
N ASP A 258 12.88 25.24 -4.67
CA ASP A 258 12.28 26.56 -4.84
C ASP A 258 11.21 26.89 -3.77
N LEU A 259 10.86 25.94 -2.89
CA LEU A 259 9.97 26.17 -1.75
C LEU A 259 10.65 27.05 -0.69
N GLU A 260 10.01 28.17 -0.37
CA GLU A 260 10.48 29.09 0.67
C GLU A 260 10.35 28.49 2.07
N LEU A 261 11.43 28.55 2.85
CA LEU A 261 11.56 28.00 4.20
C LEU A 261 12.28 28.98 5.12
N SER A 262 11.87 29.08 6.39
CA SER A 262 12.66 29.83 7.37
C SER A 262 14.03 29.17 7.60
N PRO A 263 15.16 29.84 7.33
CA PRO A 263 16.48 29.26 7.53
C PRO A 263 16.86 29.24 9.01
N ASP A 264 17.55 28.17 9.42
CA ASP A 264 18.28 28.14 10.68
C ASP A 264 19.53 29.01 10.61
N ARG A 265 19.98 29.49 11.78
CA ARG A 265 21.19 30.28 11.87
C ARG A 265 22.44 29.38 11.95
N PRO A 266 23.55 29.72 11.27
CA PRO A 266 24.82 29.00 11.36
C PRO A 266 25.34 28.87 12.81
N LEU A 267 26.08 27.81 13.11
CA LEU A 267 26.66 27.58 14.44
C LEU A 267 27.88 28.49 14.69
N LEU A 268 28.07 28.92 15.94
CA LEU A 268 29.39 29.41 16.37
C LEU A 268 30.39 28.26 16.44
N SER A 269 31.69 28.60 16.45
CA SER A 269 32.76 27.60 16.51
C SER A 269 32.67 26.76 17.79
N ARG A 270 33.26 25.56 17.77
CA ARG A 270 33.26 24.64 18.92
C ARG A 270 33.78 25.30 20.20
N ALA A 271 34.79 26.15 20.11
CA ALA A 271 35.40 26.83 21.25
C ALA A 271 34.47 27.87 21.91
N GLU A 272 33.50 28.38 21.15
CA GLU A 272 32.55 29.39 21.60
C GLU A 272 31.25 28.78 22.16
N GLN A 273 31.09 27.46 22.08
CA GLN A 273 29.88 26.80 22.56
C GLN A 273 29.87 26.70 24.10
N PRO A 274 28.76 27.09 24.76
CA PRO A 274 28.69 27.13 26.22
C PRO A 274 28.59 25.72 26.82
N TRP A 275 29.71 25.19 27.30
CA TRP A 275 29.83 23.81 27.80
C TRP A 275 28.73 23.41 28.80
N PHE A 276 28.40 24.26 29.78
CA PHE A 276 27.37 23.90 30.78
C PHE A 276 25.97 23.75 30.16
N ARG A 277 25.69 24.50 29.08
CA ARG A 277 24.42 24.44 28.35
C ARG A 277 24.41 23.28 27.36
N THR A 278 25.51 22.96 26.69
CA THR A 278 25.56 21.97 25.60
C THR A 278 25.99 20.58 26.08
N GLU A 279 26.96 20.49 26.99
CA GLU A 279 27.61 19.25 27.45
C GLU A 279 27.43 18.97 28.96
N GLY A 280 26.63 19.79 29.66
CA GLY A 280 26.40 19.70 31.10
C GLY A 280 25.38 18.63 31.56
N PRO A 281 24.96 18.65 32.84
CA PRO A 281 24.11 17.61 33.45
C PRO A 281 22.78 17.33 32.73
N ALA A 282 22.16 18.36 32.13
CA ALA A 282 20.95 18.18 31.35
C ALA A 282 21.18 17.25 30.15
N TRP A 283 22.31 17.39 29.45
CA TRP A 283 22.73 16.52 28.35
C TRP A 283 23.06 15.11 28.81
N TRP A 284 23.62 14.94 30.01
CA TRP A 284 23.92 13.61 30.54
C TRP A 284 22.65 12.81 30.85
N LEU A 285 21.67 13.46 31.47
CA LEU A 285 20.45 12.79 31.96
C LEU A 285 19.28 12.81 30.96
N GLY A 286 19.34 13.65 29.93
CA GLY A 286 18.26 13.78 28.94
C GLY A 286 17.09 14.65 29.40
N ALA A 287 17.35 15.71 30.15
CA ALA A 287 16.29 16.58 30.67
C ALA A 287 15.66 17.42 29.54
N GLY A 288 14.55 16.93 28.97
CA GLY A 288 13.77 17.61 27.94
C GLY A 288 14.05 17.16 26.49
N PHE A 289 14.78 16.05 26.29
CA PHE A 289 15.11 15.53 24.96
C PHE A 289 15.40 14.02 25.00
N ARG A 290 15.17 13.35 23.85
CA ARG A 290 15.18 11.89 23.73
C ARG A 290 16.59 11.28 23.77
N LYS A 291 17.52 11.79 22.96
CA LYS A 291 18.92 11.31 22.88
C LYS A 291 19.78 12.11 23.87
N ASN A 292 20.59 11.41 24.64
CA ASN A 292 21.45 11.94 25.69
C ASN A 292 22.79 11.18 25.73
N ALA A 293 23.75 11.66 26.52
CA ALA A 293 25.08 11.07 26.60
C ALA A 293 25.08 9.57 26.98
N LEU A 294 24.05 9.11 27.71
CA LEU A 294 23.94 7.75 28.27
C LEU A 294 23.07 6.81 27.43
N ASN A 295 22.40 7.28 26.37
CA ASN A 295 21.52 6.45 25.54
C ASN A 295 21.70 6.62 24.03
N ARG A 296 22.53 7.56 23.56
CA ARG A 296 22.65 7.86 22.13
C ARG A 296 23.08 6.67 21.28
N ASP A 297 24.03 5.87 21.78
CA ASP A 297 24.52 4.68 21.11
C ASP A 297 24.09 3.42 21.89
N PRO A 298 23.11 2.64 21.37
CA PRO A 298 22.68 1.39 22.02
C PRO A 298 23.76 0.30 22.01
N PHE A 299 24.75 0.38 21.12
CA PHE A 299 25.84 -0.58 20.98
C PHE A 299 27.11 -0.16 21.70
N ALA A 300 27.11 0.96 22.42
CA ALA A 300 28.26 1.44 23.19
C ALA A 300 28.84 0.36 24.12
N LYS A 301 27.98 -0.52 24.66
CA LYS A 301 28.35 -1.64 25.55
C LYS A 301 27.87 -3.01 25.08
N ARG A 302 27.17 -3.10 23.95
CA ARG A 302 26.60 -4.36 23.41
C ARG A 302 27.21 -4.71 22.06
N GLU A 303 27.34 -5.99 21.76
CA GLU A 303 27.70 -6.48 20.43
C GLU A 303 26.54 -6.23 19.45
N PHE A 304 26.84 -5.95 18.19
CA PHE A 304 25.79 -5.70 17.18
C PHE A 304 24.81 -6.86 17.04
N ARG A 305 25.30 -8.11 16.99
CA ARG A 305 24.47 -9.32 16.83
C ARG A 305 23.40 -9.51 17.92
N MET A 306 23.56 -8.87 19.08
CA MET A 306 22.63 -8.96 20.21
C MET A 306 21.48 -7.94 20.11
N GLY A 307 21.53 -7.03 19.15
CA GLY A 307 20.53 -5.99 18.95
C GLY A 307 20.45 -4.94 20.06
N PRO A 308 19.62 -3.90 19.84
CA PRO A 308 19.43 -2.81 20.80
C PRO A 308 18.58 -3.22 22.02
N HIS A 309 17.77 -4.28 21.89
CA HIS A 309 16.88 -4.77 22.93
C HIS A 309 17.40 -6.07 23.57
N PRO A 310 17.17 -6.29 24.89
CA PRO A 310 17.73 -7.41 25.63
C PRO A 310 16.92 -8.72 25.45
N PHE A 311 16.78 -9.20 24.21
CA PHE A 311 16.05 -10.45 23.88
C PHE A 311 16.65 -11.70 24.53
N GLU A 312 17.91 -11.67 24.96
CA GLU A 312 18.58 -12.75 25.69
C GLU A 312 18.02 -12.98 27.09
N THR A 313 17.25 -12.02 27.62
CA THR A 313 16.64 -12.09 28.96
C THR A 313 15.24 -12.71 28.96
N LEU A 314 14.68 -12.97 27.79
CA LEU A 314 13.35 -13.55 27.63
C LEU A 314 13.37 -15.06 27.82
N LYS A 315 12.28 -15.61 28.35
CA LYS A 315 12.12 -17.07 28.43
C LYS A 315 11.91 -17.60 27.02
N ARG A 316 12.79 -18.51 26.59
CA ARG A 316 12.68 -19.24 25.32
C ARG A 316 11.92 -20.54 25.54
N VAL A 317 11.06 -20.89 24.60
CA VAL A 317 10.26 -22.11 24.61
C VAL A 317 10.43 -22.83 23.27
N GLU A 318 10.20 -24.14 23.24
CA GLU A 318 10.37 -24.95 22.03
C GLU A 318 9.29 -24.65 20.99
N ASN A 319 8.04 -24.57 21.43
CA ASN A 319 6.89 -24.26 20.61
C ASN A 319 6.29 -22.90 21.00
N PRO A 320 5.66 -22.17 20.07
CA PRO A 320 4.92 -20.95 20.40
C PRO A 320 3.92 -21.15 21.55
N THR A 321 3.59 -20.07 22.25
CA THR A 321 2.64 -20.08 23.39
C THR A 321 1.18 -20.31 22.99
N THR A 322 0.91 -20.40 21.69
CA THR A 322 -0.40 -20.72 21.10
C THR A 322 -0.27 -21.99 20.26
N TYR A 323 -1.30 -22.82 20.26
CA TYR A 323 -1.26 -24.12 19.60
C TYR A 323 -1.26 -24.00 18.07
N ILE A 324 -0.42 -24.79 17.39
CA ILE A 324 -0.37 -24.91 15.93
C ILE A 324 -0.34 -26.41 15.57
N ASP A 325 -1.35 -26.87 14.82
CA ASP A 325 -1.37 -28.19 14.18
C ASP A 325 -0.75 -28.07 12.78
N GLU A 326 0.59 -27.99 12.73
CA GLU A 326 1.33 -27.71 11.51
C GLU A 326 0.98 -28.64 10.34
N ALA A 327 0.64 -29.89 10.62
CA ALA A 327 0.24 -30.87 9.60
C ALA A 327 -1.06 -30.52 8.87
N ARG A 328 -1.87 -29.62 9.44
CA ARG A 328 -3.19 -29.23 8.92
C ARG A 328 -3.33 -27.72 8.71
N VAL A 329 -2.23 -26.96 8.77
CA VAL A 329 -2.26 -25.55 8.39
C VAL A 329 -2.38 -25.44 6.86
N ALA A 330 -3.54 -24.99 6.39
CA ALA A 330 -3.81 -24.86 4.98
C ALA A 330 -3.09 -23.66 4.36
N ARG A 331 -2.38 -23.88 3.26
CA ARG A 331 -1.86 -22.81 2.40
C ARG A 331 -2.99 -22.23 1.57
N VAL A 332 -3.13 -20.91 1.58
CA VAL A 332 -4.15 -20.16 0.83
C VAL A 332 -3.49 -19.31 -0.26
N PRO A 333 -4.18 -18.95 -1.36
CA PRO A 333 -3.57 -18.16 -2.42
C PRO A 333 -3.33 -16.72 -1.95
N LYS A 334 -2.39 -16.02 -2.59
CA LYS A 334 -2.14 -14.59 -2.34
C LYS A 334 -3.40 -13.73 -2.55
N ARG A 335 -4.31 -14.18 -3.42
CA ARG A 335 -5.63 -13.59 -3.69
C ARG A 335 -6.56 -13.49 -2.47
N THR A 336 -6.26 -14.22 -1.38
CA THR A 336 -6.95 -14.13 -0.08
C THR A 336 -6.68 -12.81 0.66
N ASP A 337 -5.60 -12.09 0.34
CA ASP A 337 -5.30 -10.77 0.91
C ASP A 337 -6.49 -9.82 0.72
N MET A 338 -7.02 -9.26 1.82
CA MET A 338 -8.19 -8.38 1.80
C MET A 338 -7.99 -7.11 0.95
N PHE A 339 -6.76 -6.61 0.80
CA PHE A 339 -6.47 -5.50 -0.10
C PHE A 339 -6.55 -5.93 -1.56
N ALA A 340 -6.12 -7.17 -1.88
CA ALA A 340 -6.34 -7.73 -3.21
C ALA A 340 -7.84 -7.92 -3.48
N ARG A 341 -8.57 -8.51 -2.53
CA ARG A 341 -10.04 -8.68 -2.61
C ARG A 341 -10.77 -7.38 -2.87
N ALA A 342 -10.38 -6.31 -2.17
CA ALA A 342 -10.94 -4.98 -2.39
C ALA A 342 -10.74 -4.49 -3.83
N GLN A 343 -9.55 -4.61 -4.41
CA GLN A 343 -9.26 -4.15 -5.76
C GLN A 343 -10.11 -4.87 -6.82
N PHE A 344 -10.27 -6.19 -6.67
CA PHE A 344 -11.07 -6.98 -7.61
C PHE A 344 -12.59 -6.83 -7.39
N GLY A 345 -13.03 -6.02 -6.43
CA GLY A 345 -14.45 -5.75 -6.17
C GLY A 345 -15.15 -6.80 -5.32
N ASP A 346 -14.43 -7.75 -4.72
CA ASP A 346 -15.03 -8.83 -3.91
C ASP A 346 -15.79 -8.31 -2.69
N MET A 347 -15.41 -7.11 -2.21
CA MET A 347 -15.94 -6.44 -1.04
C MET A 347 -16.98 -5.36 -1.38
N GLY A 348 -17.40 -5.27 -2.65
CA GLY A 348 -18.36 -4.29 -3.13
C GLY A 348 -17.72 -3.02 -3.73
N PRO A 349 -18.51 -2.25 -4.50
CA PRO A 349 -18.02 -1.15 -5.33
C PRO A 349 -17.41 0.01 -4.52
N ALA A 350 -17.98 0.36 -3.37
CA ALA A 350 -17.46 1.45 -2.53
C ALA A 350 -16.03 1.15 -2.01
N VAL A 351 -15.78 -0.10 -1.61
CA VAL A 351 -14.45 -0.53 -1.16
C VAL A 351 -13.49 -0.62 -2.34
N GLN A 352 -13.96 -1.05 -3.51
CA GLN A 352 -13.16 -1.08 -4.73
C GLN A 352 -12.70 0.31 -5.15
N GLU A 353 -13.58 1.31 -5.12
CA GLU A 353 -13.22 2.69 -5.43
C GLU A 353 -12.23 3.23 -4.39
N GLY A 354 -12.46 3.03 -3.08
CA GLY A 354 -11.45 3.36 -2.07
C GLY A 354 -10.08 2.68 -2.27
N ALA A 355 -10.03 1.53 -2.96
CA ALA A 355 -8.83 0.77 -3.28
C ALA A 355 -8.14 1.16 -4.60
N LYS A 356 -8.87 1.78 -5.54
CA LYS A 356 -8.45 2.06 -6.91
C LYS A 356 -7.20 2.94 -6.95
N GLY A 357 -6.20 2.53 -7.74
CA GLY A 357 -4.91 3.23 -7.84
C GLY A 357 -4.17 3.37 -6.51
N GLY A 358 -4.53 2.58 -5.49
CA GLY A 358 -4.04 2.70 -4.12
C GLY A 358 -4.53 3.95 -3.40
N HIS A 359 -5.75 4.44 -3.70
CA HIS A 359 -6.29 5.69 -3.17
C HIS A 359 -6.17 5.81 -1.64
N TYR A 360 -6.57 4.77 -0.88
CA TYR A 360 -6.42 4.71 0.58
C TYR A 360 -5.02 5.05 1.11
N ALA A 361 -3.98 4.84 0.31
CA ALA A 361 -2.60 5.15 0.67
C ALA A 361 -2.08 6.43 0.03
N ARG A 362 -2.45 6.75 -1.22
CA ARG A 362 -1.97 7.97 -1.89
C ARG A 362 -2.71 9.24 -1.49
N LYS A 363 -3.89 9.11 -0.86
CA LYS A 363 -4.69 10.26 -0.41
C LYS A 363 -3.96 11.14 0.62
N ALA A 364 -3.00 10.59 1.36
CA ALA A 364 -2.09 11.36 2.21
C ALA A 364 -0.74 11.57 1.49
N ALA A 365 -0.36 12.84 1.30
CA ALA A 365 0.87 13.22 0.59
C ALA A 365 2.15 12.58 1.17
N PRO A 366 2.38 12.53 2.50
CA PRO A 366 3.58 11.88 3.06
C PRO A 366 3.71 10.40 2.68
N SER A 367 2.58 9.68 2.59
CA SER A 367 2.55 8.27 2.21
C SER A 367 2.80 8.08 0.72
N MET A 368 2.22 8.91 -0.16
CA MET A 368 2.53 8.87 -1.59
C MET A 368 4.00 9.16 -1.87
N ALA A 369 4.60 10.10 -1.12
CA ALA A 369 6.01 10.43 -1.23
C ALA A 369 6.92 9.21 -0.99
N GLN A 370 6.58 8.38 0.01
CA GLN A 370 7.31 7.15 0.36
C GLN A 370 7.08 6.01 -0.64
N ARG A 371 5.87 5.91 -1.20
CA ARG A 371 5.47 4.81 -2.08
C ARG A 371 6.25 4.77 -3.39
N ARG A 372 6.72 5.91 -3.92
CA ARG A 372 7.53 5.94 -5.15
C ARG A 372 8.82 5.12 -5.02
N ALA A 373 9.59 5.35 -3.96
CA ALA A 373 10.82 4.60 -3.68
C ALA A 373 10.52 3.13 -3.33
N LEU A 374 9.45 2.89 -2.57
CA LEU A 374 9.00 1.55 -2.21
C LEU A 374 8.72 0.71 -3.47
N GLY A 375 8.03 1.29 -4.47
CA GLY A 375 7.77 0.67 -5.76
C GLY A 375 9.05 0.36 -6.52
N ALA A 376 9.97 1.33 -6.60
CA ALA A 376 11.26 1.15 -7.28
C ALA A 376 12.06 -0.05 -6.73
N PHE A 377 12.06 -0.26 -5.41
CA PHE A 377 12.76 -1.38 -4.79
C PHE A 377 12.14 -2.76 -5.07
N VAL A 378 10.91 -2.85 -5.59
CA VAL A 378 10.32 -4.13 -6.02
C VAL A 378 11.18 -4.81 -7.09
N LEU A 379 11.88 -4.01 -7.92
CA LEU A 379 12.76 -4.53 -8.96
C LEU A 379 14.06 -5.16 -8.41
N LEU A 380 14.39 -4.96 -7.14
CA LEU A 380 15.67 -5.38 -6.53
C LEU A 380 15.52 -6.53 -5.49
N GLN A 381 14.27 -6.92 -5.18
CA GLN A 381 13.98 -7.86 -4.08
C GLN A 381 14.60 -9.26 -4.28
N ASP A 382 14.71 -9.71 -5.53
CA ASP A 382 15.27 -10.99 -5.93
C ASP A 382 16.28 -10.84 -7.07
N GLY A 383 16.98 -11.92 -7.40
CA GLY A 383 17.98 -11.95 -8.46
C GLY A 383 18.77 -13.25 -8.47
N ALA A 384 19.64 -13.41 -9.47
CA ALA A 384 20.57 -14.52 -9.51
C ALA A 384 21.58 -14.44 -8.35
N SER A 385 22.04 -15.62 -7.90
CA SER A 385 23.13 -15.73 -6.92
C SER A 385 24.48 -15.69 -7.64
N GLU A 386 25.45 -15.03 -7.02
CA GLU A 386 26.82 -14.94 -7.54
C GLU A 386 27.63 -16.23 -7.25
N ALA A 387 28.77 -16.40 -7.90
CA ALA A 387 29.76 -17.40 -7.50
C ALA A 387 30.53 -16.94 -6.25
N GLY A 388 29.85 -16.90 -5.11
CA GLY A 388 30.38 -16.44 -3.82
C GLY A 388 31.05 -17.55 -2.98
N PRO A 389 31.64 -17.20 -1.82
CA PRO A 389 32.36 -18.14 -0.94
C PRO A 389 31.50 -19.21 -0.25
N LYS A 390 30.16 -19.03 -0.22
CA LYS A 390 29.17 -19.97 0.31
C LYS A 390 29.49 -20.55 1.71
N PRO A 391 29.59 -19.69 2.76
CA PRO A 391 29.95 -20.12 4.12
C PRO A 391 28.89 -21.05 4.75
N ASP A 392 29.33 -22.14 5.37
CA ASP A 392 28.49 -23.23 5.87
C ASP A 392 28.29 -23.26 7.40
N ASP A 393 29.02 -22.46 8.18
CA ASP A 393 28.82 -22.33 9.63
C ASP A 393 27.53 -21.55 9.94
N ALA A 394 26.49 -22.30 10.30
CA ALA A 394 25.17 -21.77 10.62
C ALA A 394 25.16 -20.73 11.75
N ARG A 395 26.05 -20.86 12.76
CA ARG A 395 26.13 -19.91 13.88
C ARG A 395 26.77 -18.61 13.41
N GLU A 396 27.90 -18.69 12.72
CA GLU A 396 28.60 -17.49 12.22
C GLU A 396 27.74 -16.72 11.22
N ASN A 397 27.01 -17.44 10.36
CA ASN A 397 26.04 -16.88 9.43
C ASN A 397 24.93 -16.12 10.15
N ALA A 398 24.33 -16.73 11.17
CA ALA A 398 23.29 -16.09 11.99
C ALA A 398 23.80 -14.83 12.72
N ASP A 399 25.00 -14.91 13.31
CA ASP A 399 25.65 -13.78 13.97
C ASP A 399 25.94 -12.64 12.98
N ALA A 400 26.41 -12.94 11.77
CA ALA A 400 26.70 -11.96 10.73
C ALA A 400 25.45 -11.24 10.21
N ILE A 401 24.38 -11.99 9.96
CA ILE A 401 23.10 -11.44 9.50
C ILE A 401 22.49 -10.51 10.55
N LYS A 402 22.47 -10.93 11.82
CA LYS A 402 21.98 -10.08 12.91
C LYS A 402 22.84 -8.83 13.05
N ALA A 403 24.17 -8.98 13.10
CA ALA A 403 25.07 -7.84 13.25
C ALA A 403 24.89 -6.82 12.11
N ALA A 404 24.83 -7.28 10.85
CA ALA A 404 24.64 -6.40 9.70
C ALA A 404 23.26 -5.73 9.70
N SER A 405 22.20 -6.47 9.99
CA SER A 405 20.83 -5.92 10.04
C SER A 405 20.71 -4.84 11.12
N TYR A 406 21.25 -5.08 12.32
CA TYR A 406 21.25 -4.09 13.41
C TYR A 406 22.16 -2.89 13.11
N PHE A 407 23.31 -3.12 12.47
CA PHE A 407 24.21 -2.05 12.02
C PHE A 407 23.54 -1.12 11.00
N LEU A 408 22.72 -1.67 10.10
CA LEU A 408 21.95 -0.92 9.11
C LEU A 408 20.73 -0.18 9.71
N GLY A 409 20.31 -0.52 10.93
CA GLY A 409 19.22 0.15 11.64
C GLY A 409 17.89 -0.61 11.69
N VAL A 410 17.89 -1.94 11.58
CA VAL A 410 16.72 -2.77 11.92
C VAL A 410 16.52 -2.80 13.44
N ASP A 411 15.28 -2.71 13.93
CA ASP A 411 15.00 -2.61 15.38
C ASP A 411 15.01 -3.97 16.08
N ALA A 412 14.51 -5.03 15.42
CA ALA A 412 14.61 -6.40 15.92
C ALA A 412 14.75 -7.41 14.77
N VAL A 413 15.59 -8.43 14.95
CA VAL A 413 15.92 -9.46 13.96
C VAL A 413 15.86 -10.82 14.62
N GLY A 414 15.17 -11.76 13.99
CA GLY A 414 15.05 -13.14 14.42
C GLY A 414 15.15 -14.09 13.24
N ILE A 415 15.70 -15.28 13.46
CA ILE A 415 15.95 -16.28 12.42
C ILE A 415 15.17 -17.54 12.76
N SER A 416 14.53 -18.15 11.77
CA SER A 416 13.79 -19.40 11.94
C SER A 416 13.85 -20.24 10.67
N ARG A 417 13.41 -21.49 10.77
CA ARG A 417 12.91 -22.25 9.61
C ARG A 417 11.79 -21.48 8.90
N CYS A 418 11.59 -21.79 7.63
CA CYS A 418 10.51 -21.30 6.77
C CYS A 418 9.67 -22.49 6.26
N PRO A 419 8.73 -23.02 7.08
CA PRO A 419 7.94 -24.18 6.72
C PRO A 419 7.00 -23.90 5.55
N ASP A 420 6.66 -24.91 4.74
CA ASP A 420 5.77 -24.78 3.57
C ASP A 420 4.45 -24.07 3.88
N TRP A 421 3.86 -24.34 5.04
CA TRP A 421 2.59 -23.74 5.47
C TRP A 421 2.68 -22.22 5.73
N THR A 422 3.89 -21.66 5.81
CA THR A 422 4.10 -20.21 5.86
C THR A 422 4.10 -19.55 4.48
N TRP A 423 4.12 -20.32 3.40
CA TRP A 423 4.02 -19.81 2.03
C TRP A 423 2.56 -19.77 1.56
N TYR A 424 2.21 -18.74 0.79
CA TYR A 424 0.96 -18.77 0.03
C TYR A 424 0.95 -19.99 -0.91
N SER A 425 -0.23 -20.51 -1.25
CA SER A 425 -0.35 -21.64 -2.18
C SER A 425 -0.09 -21.23 -3.63
N HIS A 426 -0.46 -20.00 -4.00
CA HIS A 426 -0.31 -19.45 -5.34
C HIS A 426 0.13 -17.99 -5.31
N ASP A 427 0.88 -17.57 -6.32
CA ASP A 427 1.40 -16.21 -6.48
C ASP A 427 0.34 -15.23 -7.01
N ALA A 428 0.75 -13.98 -7.27
CA ALA A 428 -0.12 -12.93 -7.80
C ALA A 428 -0.70 -13.23 -9.20
N THR A 429 -0.09 -14.16 -9.93
CA THR A 429 -0.50 -14.57 -11.28
C THR A 429 -1.42 -15.79 -11.26
N GLY A 430 -1.67 -16.35 -10.07
CA GLY A 430 -2.40 -17.60 -9.88
C GLY A 430 -1.55 -18.85 -10.13
N ALA A 431 -0.23 -18.72 -10.29
CA ALA A 431 0.65 -19.86 -10.45
C ALA A 431 0.94 -20.51 -9.09
N PRO A 432 0.96 -21.86 -8.99
CA PRO A 432 1.34 -22.54 -7.75
C PRO A 432 2.73 -22.14 -7.29
N ILE A 433 2.89 -21.95 -5.98
CA ILE A 433 4.18 -21.71 -5.35
C ILE A 433 4.74 -23.04 -4.85
N GLU A 434 5.92 -23.40 -5.33
CA GLU A 434 6.76 -24.41 -4.68
C GLU A 434 7.77 -23.66 -3.80
N PRO A 435 7.71 -23.78 -2.46
CA PRO A 435 8.61 -23.07 -1.56
C PRO A 435 10.09 -23.24 -1.95
N PRO A 436 10.77 -22.17 -2.41
CA PRO A 436 12.14 -22.28 -2.91
C PRO A 436 13.19 -22.25 -1.79
N HIS A 437 12.81 -21.87 -0.57
CA HIS A 437 13.68 -21.62 0.57
C HIS A 437 13.10 -22.21 1.85
N ASP A 438 13.97 -22.66 2.75
CA ASP A 438 13.61 -23.29 4.03
C ASP A 438 14.06 -22.48 5.25
N GLN A 439 14.68 -21.31 5.03
CA GLN A 439 15.12 -20.39 6.09
C GLN A 439 14.42 -19.03 5.97
N ALA A 440 14.15 -18.40 7.11
CA ALA A 440 13.56 -17.07 7.19
C ALA A 440 14.31 -16.17 8.18
N ILE A 441 14.58 -14.93 7.76
CA ILE A 441 15.12 -13.85 8.57
C ILE A 441 14.00 -12.81 8.72
N SER A 442 13.37 -12.80 9.88
CA SER A 442 12.31 -11.84 10.20
C SER A 442 12.91 -10.56 10.76
N MET A 443 12.45 -9.42 10.25
CA MET A 443 12.92 -8.09 10.64
C MET A 443 11.74 -7.22 11.05
N ILE A 444 11.89 -6.48 12.14
CA ILE A 444 10.92 -5.51 12.63
C ILE A 444 11.50 -4.10 12.48
N ILE A 445 10.68 -3.19 11.95
CA ILE A 445 10.88 -1.75 11.96
C ILE A 445 9.81 -1.10 12.83
N ASP A 446 10.21 -0.25 13.77
CA ASP A 446 9.33 0.55 14.62
C ASP A 446 8.60 1.63 13.78
N GLN A 447 7.28 1.75 13.95
CA GLN A 447 6.46 2.78 13.30
C GLN A 447 6.59 4.19 13.92
N GLY A 448 7.29 4.32 15.05
CA GLY A 448 7.60 5.58 15.73
C GLY A 448 6.59 5.92 16.82
N TYR A 449 7.04 5.93 18.08
CA TYR A 449 6.21 6.23 19.24
C TYR A 449 5.68 7.66 19.21
N GLU A 450 6.55 8.62 18.94
CA GLU A 450 6.25 10.04 19.11
C GLU A 450 5.14 10.49 18.15
N THR A 451 5.20 10.09 16.87
CA THR A 451 4.13 10.41 15.91
C THR A 451 2.81 9.71 16.28
N MET A 452 2.88 8.47 16.78
CA MET A 452 1.69 7.72 17.20
C MET A 452 1.01 8.34 18.44
N GLU A 453 1.76 8.98 19.33
CA GLU A 453 1.21 9.73 20.46
C GLU A 453 0.37 10.93 20.01
N GLY A 454 0.80 11.63 18.97
CA GLY A 454 0.04 12.76 18.41
C GLY A 454 -1.18 12.35 17.60
N ALA A 455 -1.19 11.12 17.07
CA ALA A 455 -2.20 10.66 16.12
C ALA A 455 -3.41 10.04 16.82
N SER A 456 -4.59 10.07 16.19
CA SER A 456 -5.77 9.27 16.58
C SER A 456 -5.54 7.76 16.31
N GLY A 457 -4.59 7.45 15.43
CA GLY A 457 -4.30 6.13 14.90
C GLY A 457 -5.03 5.84 13.59
N ASP A 458 -5.99 6.67 13.19
CA ASP A 458 -6.79 6.57 11.96
C ASP A 458 -7.03 7.95 11.30
N ASP A 459 -6.15 8.91 11.57
CA ASP A 459 -6.12 10.23 10.94
C ASP A 459 -5.18 10.22 9.70
N TRP A 460 -4.83 11.41 9.22
CA TRP A 460 -4.04 11.63 7.99
C TRP A 460 -2.60 11.11 8.04
N ILE A 461 -2.02 10.82 9.21
CA ILE A 461 -0.63 10.31 9.30
C ILE A 461 -0.54 8.79 9.42
N SER A 462 -1.65 8.11 9.72
CA SER A 462 -1.66 6.67 10.04
C SER A 462 -1.02 5.80 8.95
N VAL A 463 -1.38 6.02 7.68
CA VAL A 463 -0.77 5.28 6.57
C VAL A 463 0.70 5.62 6.36
N ALA A 464 1.13 6.86 6.62
CA ALA A 464 2.54 7.25 6.47
C ALA A 464 3.45 6.56 7.50
N GLN A 465 2.95 6.31 8.73
CA GLN A 465 3.65 5.48 9.72
C GLN A 465 3.92 4.07 9.20
N SER A 466 2.93 3.48 8.54
CA SER A 466 3.07 2.18 7.89
C SER A 466 4.05 2.22 6.72
N MET A 467 3.88 3.18 5.79
CA MET A 467 4.68 3.28 4.57
C MET A 467 6.16 3.58 4.86
N ARG A 468 6.47 4.41 5.87
CA ARG A 468 7.85 4.61 6.35
C ARG A 468 8.50 3.30 6.74
N ALA A 469 7.85 2.51 7.59
CA ALA A 469 8.42 1.27 8.11
C ALA A 469 8.54 0.20 7.01
N TYR A 470 7.58 0.15 6.07
CA TYR A 470 7.68 -0.73 4.90
C TYR A 470 8.79 -0.33 3.93
N LEU A 471 8.98 0.97 3.66
CA LEU A 471 10.07 1.48 2.84
C LEU A 471 11.41 1.11 3.46
N ARG A 472 11.55 1.32 4.77
CA ARG A 472 12.75 0.97 5.52
C ARG A 472 13.10 -0.50 5.37
N PHE A 473 12.15 -1.39 5.62
CA PHE A 473 12.39 -2.82 5.46
C PHE A 473 12.78 -3.17 4.02
N SER A 474 12.10 -2.60 3.03
CA SER A 474 12.35 -2.92 1.61
C SER A 474 13.77 -2.55 1.19
N LEU A 475 14.33 -1.48 1.77
CA LEU A 475 15.73 -1.12 1.62
C LEU A 475 16.66 -2.08 2.39
N LEU A 476 16.47 -2.20 3.71
CA LEU A 476 17.42 -2.92 4.57
C LEU A 476 17.39 -4.44 4.36
N GLY A 477 16.20 -5.04 4.30
CA GLY A 477 16.01 -6.45 3.99
C GLY A 477 16.47 -6.79 2.57
N GLY A 478 16.29 -5.84 1.63
CA GLY A 478 16.82 -5.92 0.28
C GLY A 478 18.34 -6.04 0.23
N VAL A 479 19.05 -5.15 0.93
CA VAL A 479 20.52 -5.19 1.07
C VAL A 479 20.99 -6.52 1.68
N ILE A 480 20.30 -7.02 2.71
CA ILE A 480 20.65 -8.31 3.33
C ILE A 480 20.42 -9.46 2.34
N ALA A 481 19.31 -9.47 1.60
CA ALA A 481 19.06 -10.47 0.56
C ALA A 481 20.14 -10.42 -0.54
N LYS A 482 20.53 -9.23 -1.00
CA LYS A 482 21.62 -9.05 -1.96
C LYS A 482 22.96 -9.54 -1.42
N GLN A 483 23.27 -9.25 -0.15
CA GLN A 483 24.49 -9.76 0.48
C GLN A 483 24.52 -11.29 0.50
N ILE A 484 23.40 -11.94 0.83
CA ILE A 484 23.30 -13.42 0.81
C ILE A 484 23.48 -13.96 -0.63
N ARG A 485 22.90 -13.29 -1.64
CA ARG A 485 23.13 -13.62 -3.06
C ARG A 485 24.58 -13.47 -3.48
N ASN A 486 25.28 -12.43 -3.02
CA ASN A 486 26.71 -12.23 -3.26
C ASN A 486 27.56 -13.35 -2.63
N LEU A 487 27.06 -14.01 -1.57
CA LEU A 487 27.72 -15.17 -0.95
C LEU A 487 27.44 -16.49 -1.68
N GLY A 488 26.58 -16.50 -2.71
CA GLY A 488 26.26 -17.68 -3.52
C GLY A 488 25.08 -18.51 -3.02
N TYR A 489 24.27 -17.95 -2.14
CA TYR A 489 22.98 -18.52 -1.70
C TYR A 489 21.82 -17.83 -2.41
N LYS A 490 20.69 -18.50 -2.55
CA LYS A 490 19.45 -17.89 -3.04
C LYS A 490 18.83 -17.07 -1.92
N ALA A 491 18.33 -15.88 -2.24
CA ALA A 491 17.60 -15.07 -1.26
C ALA A 491 16.62 -14.09 -1.92
N LYS A 492 15.48 -13.88 -1.26
CA LYS A 492 14.43 -12.93 -1.65
C LYS A 492 13.96 -12.13 -0.44
N ALA A 493 13.83 -10.81 -0.61
CA ALA A 493 13.17 -9.94 0.37
C ALA A 493 11.66 -9.86 0.08
N HIS A 494 10.83 -10.32 1.02
CA HIS A 494 9.37 -10.27 0.94
C HIS A 494 8.85 -9.00 1.64
N THR A 495 8.44 -8.02 0.83
CA THR A 495 7.98 -6.69 1.28
C THR A 495 6.46 -6.60 1.27
N VAL A 496 5.93 -5.42 1.62
CA VAL A 496 4.48 -5.15 1.52
C VAL A 496 3.98 -5.07 0.08
N LEU A 497 4.85 -4.70 -0.87
CA LEU A 497 4.47 -4.60 -2.28
C LEU A 497 4.68 -5.90 -3.02
N ASP A 498 5.62 -6.75 -2.61
CA ASP A 498 5.71 -8.10 -3.16
C ASP A 498 6.30 -9.09 -2.14
N GLY A 499 5.52 -10.14 -1.86
CA GLY A 499 5.84 -11.17 -0.88
C GLY A 499 5.05 -12.45 -1.18
N GLU A 500 5.62 -13.58 -0.76
CA GLU A 500 5.09 -14.94 -1.00
C GLU A 500 4.96 -15.75 0.29
N VAL A 501 5.32 -15.14 1.42
CA VAL A 501 5.25 -15.73 2.77
C VAL A 501 4.38 -14.90 3.70
N LEU A 502 3.73 -15.59 4.63
CA LEU A 502 3.01 -15.01 5.75
C LEU A 502 4.02 -14.64 6.85
N GLN A 503 4.13 -13.35 7.14
CA GLN A 503 5.09 -12.84 8.12
C GLN A 503 4.75 -13.15 9.59
N PRO A 504 3.47 -13.09 10.04
CA PRO A 504 3.12 -13.37 11.44
C PRO A 504 3.66 -14.70 12.00
N PRO A 505 3.48 -15.86 11.34
CA PRO A 505 4.04 -17.10 11.87
C PRO A 505 5.57 -17.11 11.93
N LEU A 506 6.26 -16.44 11.00
CA LEU A 506 7.72 -16.37 11.01
C LEU A 506 8.24 -15.48 12.16
N LEU A 507 7.50 -14.44 12.56
CA LEU A 507 7.79 -13.66 13.77
C LEU A 507 7.64 -14.50 15.05
N LEU A 508 6.65 -15.40 15.10
CA LEU A 508 6.44 -16.31 16.22
C LEU A 508 7.57 -17.33 16.32
N LEU A 509 7.89 -18.00 15.21
CA LEU A 509 8.94 -19.03 15.14
C LEU A 509 10.32 -18.47 15.46
N SER A 510 10.61 -17.23 15.04
CA SER A 510 11.88 -16.55 15.33
C SER A 510 11.92 -15.91 16.73
N GLY A 511 10.85 -16.03 17.52
CA GLY A 511 10.81 -15.51 18.89
C GLY A 511 10.89 -13.98 18.98
N LEU A 512 10.32 -13.28 18.02
CA LEU A 512 10.21 -11.82 18.01
C LEU A 512 8.94 -11.29 18.67
N GLY A 513 7.98 -12.17 18.99
CA GLY A 513 6.77 -11.79 19.69
C GLY A 513 5.84 -12.97 19.96
N GLU A 514 4.67 -12.66 20.49
CA GLU A 514 3.58 -13.62 20.77
C GLU A 514 2.27 -13.18 20.09
N VAL A 515 1.35 -14.13 19.90
CA VAL A 515 -0.01 -13.85 19.39
C VAL A 515 -0.72 -12.92 20.38
N SER A 516 -1.34 -11.86 19.87
CA SER A 516 -2.04 -10.85 20.66
C SER A 516 -3.54 -10.82 20.36
N ARG A 517 -4.33 -10.22 21.25
CA ARG A 517 -5.78 -10.01 21.03
C ARG A 517 -6.09 -9.20 19.76
N ILE A 518 -5.17 -8.35 19.30
CA ILE A 518 -5.34 -7.59 18.05
C ILE A 518 -5.61 -8.55 16.88
N GLY A 519 -5.12 -9.78 16.96
CA GLY A 519 -5.34 -10.85 16.01
C GLY A 519 -4.13 -11.03 15.13
N GLU A 520 -4.15 -10.44 13.94
CA GLU A 520 -3.10 -10.62 12.91
C GLU A 520 -1.81 -9.82 13.18
N VAL A 521 -1.64 -9.31 14.40
CA VAL A 521 -0.45 -8.57 14.84
C VAL A 521 0.24 -9.36 15.94
N ILE A 522 1.45 -9.83 15.63
CA ILE A 522 2.36 -10.42 16.61
C ILE A 522 2.95 -9.28 17.45
N LEU A 523 2.79 -9.35 18.76
CA LEU A 523 3.20 -8.27 19.66
C LEU A 523 4.60 -8.53 20.19
N ASN A 524 5.47 -7.53 20.03
CA ASN A 524 6.85 -7.58 20.50
C ASN A 524 6.95 -7.13 21.97
N PRO A 525 7.77 -7.79 22.81
CA PRO A 525 7.89 -7.47 24.24
C PRO A 525 8.46 -6.07 24.57
N PHE A 526 9.17 -5.44 23.63
CA PHE A 526 9.82 -4.14 23.85
C PHE A 526 9.18 -3.01 23.06
N LEU A 527 8.78 -3.28 21.81
CA LEU A 527 8.15 -2.33 20.90
C LEU A 527 6.61 -2.38 20.97
N GLY A 528 6.05 -3.35 21.68
CA GLY A 528 4.62 -3.61 21.66
C GLY A 528 4.15 -4.01 20.25
N PRO A 529 2.92 -3.65 19.86
CA PRO A 529 2.42 -3.88 18.51
C PRO A 529 2.84 -2.80 17.50
N ARG A 530 3.68 -1.81 17.89
CA ARG A 530 4.05 -0.63 17.09
C ARG A 530 5.09 -0.94 15.99
N LEU A 531 4.83 -1.96 15.19
CA LEU A 531 5.81 -2.50 14.26
C LEU A 531 5.23 -2.69 12.87
N LYS A 532 6.11 -2.67 11.86
CA LYS A 532 5.93 -3.42 10.62
C LYS A 532 7.02 -4.45 10.52
N SER A 533 6.68 -5.60 9.97
CA SER A 533 7.64 -6.65 9.68
C SER A 533 7.92 -6.74 8.19
N GLY A 534 9.05 -7.38 7.89
CA GLY A 534 9.34 -7.98 6.62
C GLY A 534 10.24 -9.19 6.80
N VAL A 535 10.36 -10.01 5.76
CA VAL A 535 11.09 -11.28 5.83
C VAL A 535 12.03 -11.41 4.65
N VAL A 536 13.26 -11.86 4.90
CA VAL A 536 14.15 -12.39 3.85
C VAL A 536 14.12 -13.92 3.94
N THR A 537 13.80 -14.61 2.86
CA THR A 537 13.94 -16.08 2.79
C THR A 537 15.21 -16.46 2.04
N THR A 538 15.82 -17.59 2.39
CA THR A 538 17.08 -18.07 1.79
C THR A 538 17.29 -19.57 1.98
N ASP A 539 18.21 -20.15 1.21
CA ASP A 539 18.79 -21.49 1.42
C ASP A 539 20.15 -21.47 2.17
N MET A 540 20.57 -20.30 2.68
CA MET A 540 21.78 -20.14 3.49
C MET A 540 21.61 -20.81 4.87
N PRO A 541 22.47 -21.76 5.27
CA PRO A 541 22.35 -22.41 6.57
C PRO A 541 22.57 -21.38 7.69
N MET A 542 21.63 -21.33 8.64
CA MET A 542 21.67 -20.42 9.77
C MET A 542 21.12 -21.10 11.02
N GLU A 543 21.68 -20.74 12.17
CA GLU A 543 21.09 -21.18 13.42
C GLU A 543 19.84 -20.38 13.76
N HIS A 544 18.78 -21.11 14.14
CA HIS A 544 17.48 -20.54 14.45
C HIS A 544 17.41 -20.02 15.89
N ASP A 545 16.67 -18.93 16.05
CA ASP A 545 16.11 -18.53 17.32
C ASP A 545 14.99 -19.49 17.74
N ARG A 546 14.52 -19.31 18.98
CA ARG A 546 13.38 -20.06 19.52
C ARG A 546 12.24 -19.12 19.87
N PRO A 547 10.97 -19.59 19.77
CA PRO A 547 9.82 -18.85 20.28
C PRO A 547 10.01 -18.38 21.73
N ILE A 548 9.28 -17.32 22.10
CA ILE A 548 9.36 -16.68 23.41
C ILE A 548 8.05 -16.84 24.19
N ASP A 549 8.17 -16.78 25.51
CA ASP A 549 7.06 -16.65 26.45
C ASP A 549 7.38 -15.48 27.40
N PHE A 550 6.69 -14.36 27.21
CA PHE A 550 6.77 -13.19 28.06
C PHE A 550 5.42 -12.93 28.75
N GLY A 551 4.57 -13.94 28.90
CA GLY A 551 3.30 -13.83 29.61
C GLY A 551 2.20 -13.08 28.87
N LEU A 552 2.33 -12.86 27.55
CA LEU A 552 1.36 -12.07 26.80
C LEU A 552 -0.03 -12.71 26.79
N GLN A 553 -0.11 -14.04 26.74
CA GLN A 553 -1.39 -14.74 26.66
C GLN A 553 -2.30 -14.38 27.83
N ALA A 554 -1.78 -14.45 29.06
CA ALA A 554 -2.50 -14.05 30.27
C ALA A 554 -2.84 -12.55 30.28
N PHE A 555 -1.93 -11.71 29.76
CA PHE A 555 -2.19 -10.27 29.68
C PHE A 555 -3.33 -9.92 28.73
N CYS A 556 -3.34 -10.49 27.52
CA CYS A 556 -4.38 -10.28 26.53
C CYS A 556 -5.72 -10.90 26.96
N GLU A 557 -5.72 -12.04 27.65
CA GLU A 557 -6.95 -12.60 28.25
C GLU A 557 -7.63 -11.62 29.22
N ALA A 558 -6.84 -10.87 30.00
CA ALA A 558 -7.34 -9.89 30.96
C ALA A 558 -7.60 -8.49 30.38
N CYS A 559 -7.23 -8.20 29.13
CA CYS A 559 -7.25 -6.86 28.56
C CYS A 559 -8.02 -6.80 27.23
N ASN A 560 -9.05 -5.94 27.19
CA ASN A 560 -9.88 -5.69 26.01
C ASN A 560 -9.66 -4.31 25.36
N LYS A 561 -8.63 -3.56 25.77
CA LYS A 561 -8.41 -2.17 25.32
C LYS A 561 -8.35 -2.04 23.79
N CYS A 562 -7.60 -2.89 23.10
CA CYS A 562 -7.55 -2.84 21.63
C CYS A 562 -8.91 -3.14 20.97
N ALA A 563 -9.71 -4.04 21.54
CA ALA A 563 -11.06 -4.36 21.06
C ALA A 563 -12.03 -3.19 21.27
N ARG A 564 -12.03 -2.64 22.49
CA ARG A 564 -12.82 -1.46 22.87
C ARG A 564 -12.54 -0.28 21.93
N GLU A 565 -11.26 0.02 21.71
CA GLU A 565 -10.82 1.17 20.93
C GLU A 565 -10.86 0.99 19.40
N CYS A 566 -11.18 -0.22 18.89
CA CYS A 566 -11.18 -0.51 17.45
C CYS A 566 -12.37 0.14 16.72
N PRO A 567 -12.19 1.16 15.86
CA PRO A 567 -13.31 1.95 15.31
C PRO A 567 -14.28 1.12 14.44
N SER A 568 -13.81 0.07 13.79
CA SER A 568 -14.67 -0.83 13.02
C SER A 568 -15.33 -1.95 13.83
N GLY A 569 -14.94 -2.12 15.10
CA GLY A 569 -15.39 -3.26 15.92
C GLY A 569 -14.90 -4.61 15.43
N ALA A 570 -13.78 -4.66 14.70
CA ALA A 570 -13.24 -5.88 14.08
C ALA A 570 -12.52 -6.83 15.05
N ILE A 571 -12.08 -6.33 16.21
CA ILE A 571 -11.28 -7.10 17.16
C ILE A 571 -12.20 -7.76 18.20
N THR A 572 -11.98 -9.06 18.43
CA THR A 572 -12.79 -9.86 19.36
C THR A 572 -12.47 -9.55 20.83
N ALA A 573 -13.50 -9.40 21.64
CA ALA A 573 -13.45 -9.40 23.11
C ALA A 573 -13.50 -10.83 23.69
N GLY A 574 -13.75 -11.83 22.84
CA GLY A 574 -13.91 -13.23 23.20
C GLY A 574 -12.61 -14.02 23.44
N PRO A 575 -12.70 -15.35 23.54
CA PRO A 575 -11.55 -16.22 23.75
C PRO A 575 -10.71 -16.42 22.47
N LYS A 576 -9.56 -17.08 22.60
CA LYS A 576 -8.83 -17.63 21.46
C LYS A 576 -9.56 -18.86 20.92
N LEU A 577 -9.58 -19.00 19.60
CA LEU A 577 -10.22 -20.12 18.91
C LEU A 577 -9.33 -20.61 17.75
N MET A 578 -9.62 -21.80 17.23
CA MET A 578 -8.87 -22.42 16.14
C MET A 578 -9.29 -21.88 14.77
N PHE A 579 -8.33 -21.36 14.00
CA PHE A 579 -8.48 -20.88 12.63
C PHE A 579 -7.39 -21.54 11.76
N ASN A 580 -7.76 -22.15 10.63
CA ASN A 580 -6.82 -22.80 9.70
C ASN A 580 -5.69 -23.64 10.36
N GLY A 581 -6.01 -24.39 11.41
CA GLY A 581 -5.04 -25.26 12.11
C GLY A 581 -4.21 -24.57 13.20
N TYR A 582 -4.46 -23.30 13.53
CA TYR A 582 -3.75 -22.60 14.62
C TYR A 582 -4.68 -21.80 15.52
N GLU A 583 -4.27 -21.61 16.78
CA GLU A 583 -5.01 -20.89 17.81
C GLU A 583 -4.74 -19.37 17.73
N ILE A 584 -5.81 -18.56 17.70
CA ILE A 584 -5.71 -17.10 17.56
C ILE A 584 -6.95 -16.37 18.12
N TRP A 585 -6.79 -15.10 18.52
CA TRP A 585 -7.92 -14.15 18.58
C TRP A 585 -8.22 -13.63 17.18
N LYS A 586 -8.99 -14.37 16.38
CA LYS A 586 -9.22 -13.98 14.98
C LYS A 586 -10.09 -12.71 14.91
N SER A 587 -9.56 -11.68 14.26
CA SER A 587 -10.29 -10.44 13.95
C SER A 587 -11.12 -10.57 12.67
N ASP A 588 -12.22 -9.84 12.58
CA ASP A 588 -13.00 -9.66 11.35
C ASP A 588 -12.20 -8.82 10.34
N SER A 589 -11.47 -9.54 9.48
CA SER A 589 -10.51 -8.94 8.55
C SER A 589 -11.21 -8.12 7.46
N GLN A 590 -12.47 -8.46 7.13
CA GLN A 590 -13.27 -7.70 6.19
C GLN A 590 -13.65 -6.34 6.80
N LYS A 591 -14.19 -6.28 8.03
CA LYS A 591 -14.49 -5.00 8.72
C LYS A 591 -13.26 -4.12 8.86
N CYS A 592 -12.11 -4.73 9.21
CA CYS A 592 -10.85 -4.00 9.35
C CYS A 592 -10.40 -3.39 8.00
N ALA A 593 -10.39 -4.20 6.94
CA ALA A 593 -9.98 -3.76 5.61
C ALA A 593 -10.93 -2.69 5.05
N THR A 594 -12.25 -2.89 5.14
CA THR A 594 -13.26 -1.90 4.72
C THR A 594 -12.99 -0.55 5.38
N TYR A 595 -12.91 -0.50 6.72
CA TYR A 595 -12.66 0.77 7.43
C TYR A 595 -11.34 1.42 7.04
N ARG A 596 -10.26 0.63 6.93
CA ARG A 596 -8.94 1.15 6.53
C ARG A 596 -8.97 1.77 5.13
N ILE A 597 -9.73 1.17 4.22
CA ILE A 597 -9.82 1.62 2.83
C ILE A 597 -10.73 2.86 2.71
N THR A 598 -11.88 2.85 3.38
CA THR A 598 -12.96 3.82 3.14
C THR A 598 -13.03 4.97 4.15
N THR A 599 -12.26 4.96 5.24
CA THR A 599 -12.41 5.98 6.29
C THR A 599 -12.26 7.41 5.73
N PRO A 600 -13.25 8.30 5.93
CA PRO A 600 -13.24 9.65 5.37
C PRO A 600 -12.33 10.61 6.14
N GLY A 601 -12.30 10.52 7.48
CA GLY A 601 -11.59 11.45 8.37
C GLY A 601 -10.08 11.21 8.54
N GLY A 602 -9.46 10.44 7.64
CA GLY A 602 -8.05 10.09 7.73
C GLY A 602 -7.63 9.08 6.68
N ALA A 603 -6.44 8.50 6.81
CA ALA A 603 -5.89 7.57 5.83
C ALA A 603 -5.38 6.27 6.46
N MET A 604 -6.13 5.18 6.24
CA MET A 604 -5.95 3.88 6.88
C MET A 604 -6.20 3.94 8.39
N CYS A 605 -5.85 2.86 9.10
CA CYS A 605 -6.00 2.76 10.55
C CYS A 605 -4.94 1.83 11.13
N GLY A 606 -4.44 2.21 12.29
CA GLY A 606 -3.50 1.53 13.16
C GLY A 606 -3.79 1.79 14.64
N ARG A 607 -5.02 2.22 14.98
CA ARG A 607 -5.42 2.63 16.34
C ARG A 607 -5.23 1.54 17.38
N CYS A 608 -5.42 0.27 17.02
CA CYS A 608 -5.16 -0.86 17.91
C CYS A 608 -3.70 -0.94 18.40
N MET A 609 -2.74 -0.46 17.60
CA MET A 609 -1.33 -0.38 18.01
C MET A 609 -1.11 0.76 19.00
N LYS A 610 -1.72 1.93 18.73
CA LYS A 610 -1.63 3.12 19.57
C LYS A 610 -2.12 2.86 20.99
N THR A 611 -3.30 2.25 21.13
CA THR A 611 -4.00 2.11 22.42
C THR A 611 -3.55 0.91 23.24
N CYS A 612 -2.67 0.06 22.70
CA CYS A 612 -2.17 -1.10 23.42
C CYS A 612 -1.30 -0.69 24.63
N PRO A 613 -1.48 -1.26 25.83
CA PRO A 613 -0.64 -0.95 27.01
C PRO A 613 0.86 -1.27 26.83
N TRP A 614 1.21 -2.06 25.82
CA TRP A 614 2.60 -2.40 25.49
C TRP A 614 3.27 -1.36 24.57
N ASN A 615 2.51 -0.38 24.05
CA ASN A 615 3.03 0.75 23.28
C ASN A 615 3.65 1.79 24.23
N LEU A 616 4.87 1.51 24.70
CA LEU A 616 5.56 2.30 25.71
C LEU A 616 6.65 3.21 25.11
N GLU A 617 6.99 4.27 25.84
CA GLU A 617 8.01 5.27 25.45
C GLU A 617 9.44 4.76 25.65
N GLY A 618 9.64 3.77 26.52
CA GLY A 618 10.95 3.21 26.88
C GLY A 618 11.62 3.90 28.07
N LEU A 619 10.84 4.45 28.99
CA LEU A 619 11.33 5.15 30.19
C LEU A 619 11.79 4.19 31.28
N PHE A 620 12.67 4.68 32.16
CA PHE A 620 13.05 3.98 33.39
C PHE A 620 11.83 3.71 34.29
N SER A 621 10.89 4.66 34.39
CA SER A 621 9.66 4.56 35.18
C SER A 621 8.69 3.48 34.69
N GLU A 622 8.79 3.05 33.42
CA GLU A 622 7.95 1.99 32.85
C GLU A 622 8.52 0.58 33.10
N LYS A 623 9.77 0.46 33.56
CA LYS A 623 10.39 -0.85 33.80
C LYS A 623 9.62 -1.72 34.80
N PRO A 624 9.11 -1.21 35.93
CA PRO A 624 8.31 -2.00 36.86
C PRO A 624 7.02 -2.52 36.22
N PHE A 625 6.31 -1.69 35.44
CA PHE A 625 5.11 -2.09 34.70
C PHE A 625 5.43 -3.24 33.74
N ARG A 626 6.45 -3.06 32.88
CA ARG A 626 6.85 -4.08 31.90
C ARG A 626 7.28 -5.38 32.60
N TRP A 627 8.07 -5.28 33.66
CA TRP A 627 8.49 -6.46 34.43
C TRP A 627 7.31 -7.22 35.03
N ALA A 628 6.37 -6.50 35.67
CA ALA A 628 5.17 -7.11 36.26
C ALA A 628 4.29 -7.75 35.18
N ALA A 629 4.06 -7.05 34.06
CA ALA A 629 3.31 -7.58 32.92
C ALA A 629 3.95 -8.86 32.34
N MET A 630 5.28 -8.96 32.36
CA MET A 630 6.00 -10.12 31.83
C MET A 630 6.13 -11.30 32.80
N LYS A 631 6.18 -11.04 34.11
CA LYS A 631 6.58 -12.03 35.13
C LYS A 631 5.51 -12.36 36.14
N VAL A 632 4.45 -11.55 36.24
CA VAL A 632 3.38 -11.69 37.23
C VAL A 632 2.03 -11.72 36.51
N PRO A 633 1.61 -12.86 35.92
CA PRO A 633 0.36 -12.98 35.18
C PRO A 633 -0.87 -12.48 35.96
N ALA A 634 -0.92 -12.75 37.27
CA ALA A 634 -1.99 -12.29 38.15
C ALA A 634 -2.13 -10.76 38.25
N ALA A 635 -1.10 -9.99 37.87
CA ALA A 635 -1.16 -8.54 37.86
C ALA A 635 -1.85 -7.97 36.61
N ALA A 636 -2.06 -8.76 35.54
CA ALA A 636 -2.56 -8.27 34.26
C ALA A 636 -3.87 -7.46 34.34
N PRO A 637 -4.92 -7.89 35.07
CA PRO A 637 -6.15 -7.09 35.18
C PRO A 637 -5.91 -5.72 35.83
N ALA A 638 -5.07 -5.67 36.87
CA ALA A 638 -4.74 -4.43 37.56
C ALA A 638 -3.89 -3.51 36.69
N LEU A 639 -2.92 -4.05 35.94
CA LEU A 639 -2.08 -3.30 35.01
C LEU A 639 -2.88 -2.73 33.84
N ALA A 640 -3.83 -3.49 33.29
CA ALA A 640 -4.72 -3.01 32.23
C ALA A 640 -5.59 -1.84 32.71
N ARG A 641 -6.14 -1.91 33.93
CA ARG A 641 -6.89 -0.79 34.54
C ARG A 641 -5.99 0.41 34.82
N LEU A 642 -4.77 0.19 35.32
CA LEU A 642 -3.80 1.25 35.58
C LEU A 642 -3.48 2.03 34.30
N ASP A 643 -3.30 1.34 33.18
CA ASP A 643 -3.02 1.94 31.87
C ASP A 643 -4.14 2.90 31.41
N ASP A 644 -5.41 2.54 31.65
CA ASP A 644 -6.55 3.43 31.41
C ASP A 644 -6.58 4.61 32.41
N MET A 645 -6.30 4.37 33.68
CA MET A 645 -6.29 5.42 34.71
C MET A 645 -5.25 6.51 34.41
N VAL A 646 -4.06 6.14 33.92
CA VAL A 646 -3.00 7.10 33.57
C VAL A 646 -3.20 7.74 32.19
N GLY A 647 -4.21 7.28 31.43
CA GLY A 647 -4.60 7.86 30.14
C GLY A 647 -3.67 7.54 28.98
N ASN A 648 -2.90 6.45 29.06
CA ASN A 648 -2.06 6.01 27.95
C ASN A 648 -2.93 5.67 26.72
N GLY A 649 -2.47 6.07 25.54
CA GLY A 649 -3.20 5.92 24.29
C GLY A 649 -4.18 7.06 23.96
N GLY A 650 -4.23 8.12 24.77
CA GLY A 650 -4.89 9.38 24.42
C GLY A 650 -4.12 10.19 23.36
N LEU A 651 -4.65 11.36 23.00
CA LEU A 651 -4.01 12.29 22.06
C LEU A 651 -3.00 13.20 22.75
N ASN A 652 -1.84 13.40 22.13
CA ASN A 652 -0.86 14.39 22.54
C ASN A 652 -0.63 15.44 21.43
N PRO A 653 -1.31 16.60 21.47
CA PRO A 653 -1.22 17.59 20.39
C PRO A 653 0.18 18.17 20.19
N VAL A 654 1.07 18.12 21.19
CA VAL A 654 2.48 18.54 21.04
C VAL A 654 3.23 17.68 20.02
N LYS A 655 2.75 16.45 19.79
CA LYS A 655 3.33 15.49 18.86
C LYS A 655 2.65 15.47 17.49
N LYS A 656 1.58 16.24 17.29
CA LYS A 656 0.96 16.43 15.97
C LYS A 656 1.81 17.44 15.18
N TRP A 657 2.42 16.97 14.08
CA TRP A 657 3.35 17.77 13.27
C TRP A 657 2.98 17.83 11.78
N TRP A 658 2.03 17.01 11.34
CA TRP A 658 1.61 16.91 9.95
C TRP A 658 0.44 17.84 9.65
N TRP A 659 0.24 18.12 8.37
CA TRP A 659 -0.93 18.83 7.88
C TRP A 659 -2.02 17.84 7.49
N ASP A 660 -3.27 18.19 7.81
CA ASP A 660 -4.44 17.41 7.44
C ASP A 660 -4.86 17.78 6.00
N ILE A 661 -4.01 17.41 5.04
CA ILE A 661 -4.23 17.62 3.60
C ILE A 661 -4.52 16.30 2.90
N GLU A 662 -5.45 16.31 1.95
CA GLU A 662 -5.85 15.17 1.14
C GLU A 662 -5.80 15.45 -0.36
N LEU A 663 -5.65 14.39 -1.15
CA LEU A 663 -5.61 14.46 -2.62
C LEU A 663 -6.98 14.85 -3.18
N GLY A 664 -7.07 16.00 -3.84
CA GLY A 664 -8.25 16.48 -4.55
C GLY A 664 -8.42 15.87 -5.93
N ALA A 665 -9.59 16.10 -6.53
CA ALA A 665 -9.93 15.61 -7.87
C ALA A 665 -9.09 16.24 -8.99
N ASP A 666 -8.52 17.42 -8.75
CA ASP A 666 -7.62 18.13 -9.67
C ASP A 666 -6.18 17.59 -9.65
N GLY A 667 -5.89 16.64 -8.76
CA GLY A 667 -4.57 16.01 -8.58
C GLY A 667 -3.62 16.74 -7.63
N ALA A 668 -4.02 17.84 -7.00
CA ALA A 668 -3.27 18.53 -5.96
C ALA A 668 -3.75 18.13 -4.55
N TYR A 669 -2.97 18.47 -3.53
CA TYR A 669 -3.36 18.25 -2.13
C TYR A 669 -3.95 19.53 -1.52
N HIS A 670 -5.06 19.39 -0.80
CA HIS A 670 -5.76 20.50 -0.14
C HIS A 670 -6.14 20.14 1.28
N PRO A 671 -6.33 21.12 2.18
CA PRO A 671 -6.94 20.88 3.49
C PRO A 671 -8.22 20.07 3.33
N THR A 672 -8.37 19.01 4.14
CA THR A 672 -9.57 18.18 4.14
C THR A 672 -10.81 19.01 4.48
N ASP A 673 -11.90 18.79 3.75
CA ASP A 673 -13.24 19.31 4.09
C ASP A 673 -14.01 18.37 5.04
N LYS A 674 -13.53 17.12 5.19
CA LYS A 674 -14.06 16.10 6.10
C LYS A 674 -13.59 16.33 7.53
N GLU A 675 -14.42 15.93 8.49
CA GLU A 675 -14.04 15.92 9.91
C GLU A 675 -12.83 14.99 10.14
N VAL A 676 -11.77 15.53 10.72
CA VAL A 676 -10.56 14.76 11.03
C VAL A 676 -10.82 13.84 12.21
N ASN A 677 -10.49 12.56 12.06
CA ASN A 677 -10.56 11.60 13.17
C ASN A 677 -9.65 12.05 14.32
N ALA A 678 -10.25 12.40 15.47
CA ALA A 678 -9.54 12.83 16.68
C ALA A 678 -10.10 12.09 17.91
N ARG A 679 -9.90 10.77 17.95
CA ARG A 679 -10.57 9.89 18.93
C ARG A 679 -9.82 9.81 20.26
N ASP A 680 -10.47 10.21 21.35
CA ASP A 680 -10.01 9.95 22.72
C ASP A 680 -10.34 8.51 23.18
N LEU A 681 -9.94 8.14 24.39
CA LEU A 681 -10.17 6.83 25.00
C LEU A 681 -11.64 6.62 25.38
N GLN A 682 -12.22 5.48 24.99
CA GLN A 682 -13.61 5.10 25.32
C GLN A 682 -13.66 4.33 26.65
N ARG A 683 -13.34 4.98 27.76
CA ARG A 683 -13.19 4.30 29.07
C ARG A 683 -14.49 3.72 29.62
N ASP A 684 -15.62 4.30 29.26
CA ASP A 684 -16.95 3.92 29.75
C ASP A 684 -17.63 2.84 28.87
N LEU A 685 -17.03 2.48 27.73
CA LEU A 685 -17.56 1.46 26.84
C LEU A 685 -17.33 0.05 27.41
N ASP A 686 -18.40 -0.60 27.86
CA ASP A 686 -18.40 -2.00 28.27
C ASP A 686 -18.64 -2.92 27.05
N LEU A 687 -17.54 -3.43 26.47
CA LEU A 687 -17.59 -4.30 25.29
C LEU A 687 -17.84 -5.75 25.71
N LYS A 688 -19.03 -6.26 25.41
CA LYS A 688 -19.44 -7.65 25.64
C LYS A 688 -19.20 -8.53 24.42
N TYR A 689 -18.75 -9.76 24.65
CA TYR A 689 -18.42 -10.68 23.55
C TYR A 689 -19.68 -11.20 22.85
N GLU A 690 -20.71 -11.52 23.64
CA GLU A 690 -22.01 -12.01 23.18
C GLU A 690 -22.75 -11.03 22.25
N ASP A 691 -22.43 -9.74 22.33
CA ASP A 691 -23.00 -8.70 21.47
C ASP A 691 -22.24 -8.54 20.14
N GLN A 692 -21.07 -9.16 20.00
CA GLN A 692 -20.26 -9.06 18.78
C GLN A 692 -20.70 -10.06 17.71
N THR A 693 -20.99 -9.53 16.52
CA THR A 693 -21.10 -10.32 15.29
C THR A 693 -19.84 -10.12 14.45
N LEU A 694 -19.04 -11.19 14.31
CA LEU A 694 -17.77 -11.22 13.60
C LEU A 694 -17.81 -12.27 12.49
N ALA A 695 -17.13 -11.98 11.37
CA ALA A 695 -16.96 -12.90 10.26
C ALA A 695 -15.48 -13.30 10.07
N VAL A 696 -15.23 -14.55 9.69
CA VAL A 696 -13.89 -15.05 9.33
C VAL A 696 -13.92 -15.85 8.04
N TYR A 697 -12.78 -15.88 7.34
CA TYR A 697 -12.65 -16.48 6.02
C TYR A 697 -11.58 -17.56 6.02
N PRO A 698 -11.87 -18.75 6.58
CA PRO A 698 -10.96 -19.88 6.59
C PRO A 698 -10.67 -20.40 5.16
N ALA A 699 -9.76 -21.36 5.07
CA ALA A 699 -9.25 -21.89 3.80
C ALA A 699 -10.35 -22.39 2.83
N ASN A 700 -11.43 -22.98 3.34
CA ASN A 700 -12.57 -23.44 2.54
C ASN A 700 -13.46 -22.30 2.00
N LEU A 701 -13.32 -21.07 2.52
CA LEU A 701 -13.97 -19.85 2.04
C LEU A 701 -13.00 -18.90 1.30
N ALA A 702 -11.77 -19.35 1.03
CA ALA A 702 -10.78 -18.58 0.29
C ALA A 702 -11.13 -18.51 -1.21
N PRO A 703 -10.77 -17.41 -1.91
CA PRO A 703 -11.04 -17.27 -3.34
C PRO A 703 -10.22 -18.27 -4.18
N HIS A 704 -10.58 -18.40 -5.47
CA HIS A 704 -9.71 -19.00 -6.47
C HIS A 704 -8.38 -18.22 -6.59
N PRO A 705 -7.29 -18.82 -7.09
CA PRO A 705 -5.98 -18.15 -7.10
C PRO A 705 -5.83 -17.08 -8.19
N TYR A 706 -6.72 -17.07 -9.17
CA TYR A 706 -6.58 -16.27 -10.39
C TYR A 706 -6.98 -14.79 -10.22
N PRO A 707 -6.42 -13.87 -11.03
CA PRO A 707 -6.71 -12.44 -10.97
C PRO A 707 -8.08 -12.11 -11.61
N TYR A 708 -9.15 -12.55 -10.95
CA TYR A 708 -10.54 -12.34 -11.35
C TYR A 708 -11.42 -12.08 -10.11
N PRO A 709 -12.58 -11.41 -10.25
CA PRO A 709 -13.50 -11.17 -9.13
C PRO A 709 -14.03 -12.46 -8.49
N PHE A 710 -14.12 -12.47 -7.15
CA PHE A 710 -14.72 -13.54 -6.35
C PHE A 710 -15.45 -12.93 -5.13
N PRO A 711 -16.73 -12.54 -5.27
CA PRO A 711 -17.50 -11.88 -4.23
C PRO A 711 -17.45 -12.58 -2.87
N MET A 712 -17.38 -11.79 -1.80
CA MET A 712 -17.35 -12.30 -0.42
C MET A 712 -18.73 -12.71 0.06
N ASP A 713 -18.85 -13.95 0.57
CA ASP A 713 -20.02 -14.39 1.33
C ASP A 713 -19.80 -14.11 2.82
N ARG A 714 -20.40 -13.02 3.28
CA ARG A 714 -20.26 -12.58 4.67
C ARG A 714 -21.06 -13.45 5.64
N GLU A 715 -22.21 -13.97 5.24
CA GLU A 715 -23.03 -14.84 6.11
C GLU A 715 -22.29 -16.15 6.37
N ALA A 716 -21.72 -16.77 5.33
CA ALA A 716 -20.85 -17.94 5.48
C ALA A 716 -19.65 -17.63 6.38
N GLY A 717 -19.11 -16.39 6.32
CA GLY A 717 -18.04 -15.96 7.21
C GLY A 717 -18.46 -15.83 8.68
N ILE A 718 -19.70 -15.40 8.96
CA ILE A 718 -20.27 -15.33 10.32
C ILE A 718 -20.50 -16.75 10.86
N GLU A 719 -21.09 -17.62 10.05
CA GLU A 719 -21.29 -19.04 10.40
C GLU A 719 -19.94 -19.72 10.68
N ALA A 720 -18.92 -19.45 9.86
CA ALA A 720 -17.57 -19.96 10.07
C ALA A 720 -16.97 -19.48 11.40
N TYR A 721 -17.21 -18.23 11.82
CA TYR A 721 -16.75 -17.73 13.11
C TYR A 721 -17.44 -18.44 14.27
N GLN A 722 -18.76 -18.61 14.19
CA GLN A 722 -19.57 -19.29 15.21
C GLN A 722 -19.20 -20.78 15.33
N ALA A 723 -18.77 -21.40 14.23
CA ALA A 723 -18.33 -22.80 14.20
C ALA A 723 -16.90 -23.02 14.73
N MET A 724 -16.13 -21.95 15.02
CA MET A 724 -14.78 -22.09 15.54
C MET A 724 -14.77 -22.72 16.93
N VAL A 725 -13.85 -23.64 17.16
CA VAL A 725 -13.71 -24.39 18.43
C VAL A 725 -12.44 -23.98 19.18
N THR A 726 -12.36 -24.34 20.46
CA THR A 726 -11.13 -24.16 21.24
C THR A 726 -10.03 -25.14 20.80
N ALA A 727 -8.77 -24.84 21.12
CA ALA A 727 -7.66 -25.74 20.83
C ALA A 727 -7.77 -27.10 21.56
N GLU A 728 -8.39 -27.11 22.75
CA GLU A 728 -8.68 -28.34 23.49
C GLU A 728 -9.68 -29.22 22.75
N GLU A 729 -10.84 -28.64 22.41
CA GLU A 729 -11.90 -29.33 21.67
C GLU A 729 -11.42 -29.83 20.30
N TYR A 730 -10.65 -29.01 19.58
CA TYR A 730 -10.03 -29.40 18.30
C TYR A 730 -9.19 -30.68 18.43
N ARG A 731 -8.34 -30.77 19.46
CA ARG A 731 -7.50 -31.96 19.70
C ARG A 731 -8.34 -33.17 20.11
N GLU A 732 -9.39 -32.99 20.90
CA GLU A 732 -10.28 -34.07 21.31
C GLU A 732 -11.11 -34.63 20.16
N ARG A 733 -11.60 -33.78 19.25
CA ARG A 733 -12.29 -34.19 18.02
C ARG A 733 -11.35 -34.99 17.10
N LEU A 734 -10.13 -34.49 16.86
CA LEU A 734 -9.14 -35.22 16.07
C LEU A 734 -8.78 -36.59 16.65
N LYS A 735 -8.62 -36.69 17.98
CA LYS A 735 -8.38 -37.98 18.67
C LYS A 735 -9.51 -38.98 18.47
N ARG A 736 -10.74 -38.51 18.27
CA ARG A 736 -11.92 -39.32 17.97
C ARG A 736 -12.10 -39.61 16.47
N GLY A 737 -11.22 -39.10 15.62
CA GLY A 737 -11.29 -39.25 14.16
C GLY A 737 -12.26 -38.27 13.47
N ASP A 738 -12.76 -37.26 14.19
CA ASP A 738 -13.57 -36.18 13.61
C ASP A 738 -12.63 -35.07 13.11
N ASP A 739 -12.58 -34.87 11.78
CA ASP A 739 -11.83 -33.79 11.13
C ASP A 739 -12.74 -32.74 10.46
N SER A 740 -14.03 -32.72 10.80
CA SER A 740 -15.02 -31.80 10.22
C SER A 740 -14.70 -30.31 10.41
N MET A 741 -13.94 -29.97 11.46
CA MET A 741 -13.47 -28.62 11.76
C MET A 741 -12.14 -28.24 11.08
N VAL A 742 -11.53 -29.17 10.33
CA VAL A 742 -10.25 -28.91 9.62
C VAL A 742 -10.54 -28.18 8.32
N HIS A 743 -10.11 -26.94 8.24
CA HIS A 743 -10.21 -26.15 7.02
C HIS A 743 -9.18 -26.61 5.99
N ARG A 744 -9.63 -26.88 4.76
CA ARG A 744 -8.78 -27.29 3.62
C ARG A 744 -9.00 -26.33 2.46
N TYR A 745 -7.93 -26.07 1.69
CA TYR A 745 -8.01 -25.30 0.46
C TYR A 745 -7.83 -26.22 -0.74
N THR A 746 -8.68 -26.05 -1.76
CA THR A 746 -8.52 -26.67 -3.08
C THR A 746 -8.82 -25.63 -4.14
N ALA A 747 -7.90 -25.43 -5.09
CA ALA A 747 -8.17 -24.65 -6.29
C ALA A 747 -8.98 -25.49 -7.29
N ALA A 748 -10.21 -25.86 -6.93
CA ALA A 748 -11.09 -26.66 -7.77
C ALA A 748 -11.67 -25.79 -8.91
N GLY A 749 -11.66 -26.32 -10.14
CA GLY A 749 -12.21 -25.66 -11.33
C GLY A 749 -11.14 -25.17 -12.31
N GLU A 750 -11.57 -24.85 -13.53
CA GLU A 750 -10.70 -24.21 -14.54
C GLU A 750 -10.45 -22.73 -14.20
N SER A 751 -9.36 -22.18 -14.72
CA SER A 751 -9.09 -20.75 -14.58
C SER A 751 -10.18 -19.93 -15.31
N PRO A 752 -10.76 -18.90 -14.68
CA PRO A 752 -11.69 -17.99 -15.34
C PRO A 752 -10.99 -17.07 -16.35
N VAL A 753 -9.64 -17.05 -16.35
CA VAL A 753 -8.83 -16.20 -17.20
C VAL A 753 -7.76 -17.00 -17.95
N LEU A 754 -7.42 -16.53 -19.14
CA LEU A 754 -6.31 -16.99 -19.95
C LEU A 754 -5.16 -15.98 -19.81
N ARG A 755 -3.94 -16.50 -19.71
CA ARG A 755 -2.74 -15.66 -19.72
C ARG A 755 -2.16 -15.61 -21.13
N VAL A 756 -2.12 -14.42 -21.71
CA VAL A 756 -1.67 -14.19 -23.09
C VAL A 756 -0.55 -13.15 -23.12
N VAL A 757 0.12 -13.04 -24.26
CA VAL A 757 1.14 -12.01 -24.53
C VAL A 757 0.63 -11.02 -25.57
N VAL A 758 0.88 -9.73 -25.34
CA VAL A 758 0.71 -8.69 -26.36
C VAL A 758 1.80 -8.91 -27.42
N SER A 759 1.43 -9.50 -28.54
CA SER A 759 2.34 -9.74 -29.67
C SER A 759 2.52 -8.51 -30.56
N LYS A 760 1.52 -7.60 -30.56
CA LYS A 760 1.57 -6.32 -31.27
C LYS A 760 0.78 -5.26 -30.52
N ALA A 761 1.30 -4.03 -30.47
CA ALA A 761 0.59 -2.85 -29.97
C ALA A 761 0.73 -1.71 -30.99
N GLU A 762 -0.23 -1.59 -31.89
CA GLU A 762 -0.19 -0.68 -33.03
C GLU A 762 -1.02 0.58 -32.76
N LYS A 763 -0.37 1.74 -32.68
CA LYS A 763 -1.07 3.03 -32.62
C LYS A 763 -1.72 3.31 -33.96
N MET A 764 -3.04 3.22 -34.00
CA MET A 764 -3.82 3.39 -35.23
C MET A 764 -4.10 4.86 -35.52
N CYS A 765 -4.42 5.62 -34.47
CA CYS A 765 -4.56 7.07 -34.49
C CYS A 765 -4.15 7.66 -33.12
N ALA A 766 -4.43 8.94 -32.87
CA ALA A 766 -4.05 9.62 -31.63
C ALA A 766 -4.67 8.96 -30.37
N ASP A 767 -5.88 8.41 -30.50
CA ASP A 767 -6.67 7.90 -29.38
C ASP A 767 -6.98 6.40 -29.49
N VAL A 768 -6.66 5.71 -30.59
CA VAL A 768 -6.94 4.27 -30.76
C VAL A 768 -5.66 3.48 -30.92
N THR A 769 -5.50 2.45 -30.10
CA THR A 769 -4.43 1.46 -30.21
C THR A 769 -5.06 0.08 -30.44
N LYS A 770 -4.55 -0.65 -31.44
CA LYS A 770 -4.91 -2.02 -31.76
C LYS A 770 -3.93 -2.98 -31.11
N PHE A 771 -4.43 -3.99 -30.43
CA PHE A 771 -3.62 -5.01 -29.75
C PHE A 771 -3.87 -6.38 -30.34
N GLU A 772 -2.78 -7.11 -30.62
CA GLU A 772 -2.81 -8.53 -30.98
C GLU A 772 -2.32 -9.36 -29.79
N LEU A 773 -3.13 -10.31 -29.36
CA LEU A 773 -2.90 -11.17 -28.20
C LEU A 773 -2.68 -12.61 -28.66
N ARG A 774 -1.63 -13.26 -28.17
CA ARG A 774 -1.30 -14.66 -28.49
C ARG A 774 -1.12 -15.51 -27.25
N ALA A 775 -1.29 -16.83 -27.39
CA ALA A 775 -0.93 -17.76 -26.34
C ALA A 775 0.56 -17.66 -26.02
N ILE A 776 0.93 -17.78 -24.74
CA ILE A 776 2.33 -17.62 -24.30
C ILE A 776 3.25 -18.70 -24.88
N ASP A 777 2.71 -19.89 -25.10
CA ASP A 777 3.41 -21.05 -25.68
C ASP A 777 3.34 -21.09 -27.22
N GLY A 778 2.65 -20.13 -27.85
CA GLY A 778 2.42 -20.08 -29.29
C GLY A 778 1.34 -21.04 -29.81
N GLY A 779 0.59 -21.70 -28.92
CA GLY A 779 -0.53 -22.57 -29.30
C GLY A 779 -1.77 -21.81 -29.78
N GLU A 780 -2.81 -22.56 -30.14
CA GLU A 780 -4.11 -21.99 -30.52
C GLU A 780 -4.88 -21.49 -29.28
N LEU A 781 -5.49 -20.32 -29.41
CA LEU A 781 -6.43 -19.79 -28.44
C LEU A 781 -7.80 -20.52 -28.56
N PRO A 782 -8.68 -20.41 -27.56
CA PRO A 782 -10.03 -20.98 -27.64
C PRO A 782 -10.82 -20.52 -28.89
N GLU A 783 -11.87 -21.26 -29.22
CA GLU A 783 -12.79 -20.83 -30.27
C GLU A 783 -13.65 -19.65 -29.78
N TRP A 784 -14.06 -18.79 -30.70
CA TRP A 784 -14.92 -17.64 -30.42
C TRP A 784 -15.81 -17.31 -31.62
N GLU A 785 -16.89 -16.60 -31.36
CA GLU A 785 -17.89 -16.22 -32.36
C GLU A 785 -17.85 -14.72 -32.64
N ALA A 786 -18.22 -14.31 -33.86
CA ALA A 786 -18.34 -12.90 -34.19
C ALA A 786 -19.33 -12.19 -33.23
N GLY A 787 -18.95 -10.98 -32.79
CA GLY A 787 -19.66 -10.24 -31.75
C GLY A 787 -19.14 -10.47 -30.34
N ALA A 788 -18.24 -11.44 -30.12
CA ALA A 788 -17.67 -11.66 -28.79
C ALA A 788 -16.73 -10.53 -28.35
N HIS A 789 -16.58 -10.40 -27.03
CA HIS A 789 -15.61 -9.54 -26.35
C HIS A 789 -14.74 -10.35 -25.39
N LEU A 790 -13.68 -9.68 -24.92
CA LEU A 790 -12.80 -10.18 -23.86
C LEU A 790 -12.85 -9.21 -22.68
N ASP A 791 -12.95 -9.76 -21.47
CA ASP A 791 -12.64 -9.01 -20.25
C ASP A 791 -11.13 -8.99 -20.06
N VAL A 792 -10.51 -7.83 -20.22
CA VAL A 792 -9.08 -7.63 -20.02
C VAL A 792 -8.84 -7.12 -18.61
N VAL A 793 -8.01 -7.86 -17.85
CA VAL A 793 -7.50 -7.41 -16.56
C VAL A 793 -6.37 -6.42 -16.83
N VAL A 794 -6.71 -5.13 -16.94
CA VAL A 794 -5.74 -4.06 -17.16
C VAL A 794 -4.88 -3.86 -15.91
N ALA A 795 -5.53 -3.87 -14.76
CA ALA A 795 -4.99 -3.91 -13.40
C ALA A 795 -6.04 -4.57 -12.49
N PRO A 796 -5.72 -4.97 -11.24
CA PRO A 796 -6.69 -5.57 -10.33
C PRO A 796 -8.02 -4.79 -10.19
N GLU A 797 -7.95 -3.46 -10.17
CA GLU A 797 -9.10 -2.53 -10.12
C GLU A 797 -9.75 -2.20 -11.47
N PHE A 798 -9.17 -2.68 -12.58
CA PHE A 798 -9.58 -2.35 -13.94
C PHE A 798 -9.80 -3.59 -14.78
N LEU A 799 -10.97 -4.23 -14.62
CA LEU A 799 -11.49 -5.20 -15.57
C LEU A 799 -12.30 -4.46 -16.65
N ARG A 800 -11.93 -4.59 -17.93
CA ARG A 800 -12.59 -3.88 -19.03
C ARG A 800 -12.90 -4.80 -20.19
N GLN A 801 -14.10 -4.64 -20.74
CA GLN A 801 -14.59 -5.35 -21.90
C GLN A 801 -14.07 -4.66 -23.17
N TYR A 802 -13.52 -5.43 -24.09
CA TYR A 802 -13.18 -4.95 -25.42
C TYR A 802 -13.67 -5.96 -26.46
N SER A 803 -14.55 -5.52 -27.37
CA SER A 803 -15.04 -6.34 -28.47
C SER A 803 -13.88 -6.76 -29.37
N MET A 804 -13.93 -8.02 -29.80
CA MET A 804 -12.93 -8.61 -30.67
C MET A 804 -13.13 -8.12 -32.10
N SER A 805 -12.04 -7.84 -32.80
CA SER A 805 -12.01 -7.25 -34.15
C SER A 805 -11.26 -8.10 -35.18
N GLY A 806 -10.75 -9.27 -34.77
CA GLY A 806 -10.03 -10.19 -35.64
C GLY A 806 -10.97 -11.12 -36.43
N ASN A 807 -10.38 -12.04 -37.19
CA ASN A 807 -11.11 -13.12 -37.85
C ASN A 807 -11.40 -14.26 -36.84
N PRO A 808 -12.67 -14.64 -36.58
CA PRO A 808 -12.99 -15.75 -35.69
C PRO A 808 -12.34 -17.09 -36.04
N ALA A 809 -12.04 -17.33 -37.32
CA ALA A 809 -11.36 -18.54 -37.78
C ALA A 809 -9.84 -18.57 -37.48
N ASP A 810 -9.21 -17.41 -37.21
CA ASP A 810 -7.79 -17.36 -36.84
C ASP A 810 -7.63 -17.49 -35.32
N ARG A 811 -7.31 -18.71 -34.89
CA ARG A 811 -7.07 -19.02 -33.46
C ARG A 811 -5.63 -18.78 -33.03
N SER A 812 -4.76 -18.33 -33.94
CA SER A 812 -3.36 -18.00 -33.60
C SER A 812 -3.22 -16.64 -32.92
N VAL A 813 -4.25 -15.78 -33.01
CA VAL A 813 -4.25 -14.41 -32.51
C VAL A 813 -5.67 -13.93 -32.19
N TYR A 814 -5.84 -13.26 -31.06
CA TYR A 814 -7.01 -12.43 -30.78
C TYR A 814 -6.66 -10.96 -31.02
N GLN A 815 -7.60 -10.18 -31.52
CA GLN A 815 -7.39 -8.77 -31.84
C GLN A 815 -8.46 -7.89 -31.19
N ILE A 816 -8.04 -6.84 -30.49
CA ILE A 816 -8.93 -5.84 -29.87
C ILE A 816 -8.51 -4.41 -30.24
N GLY A 817 -9.48 -3.50 -30.31
CA GLY A 817 -9.24 -2.06 -30.44
C GLY A 817 -9.59 -1.32 -29.15
N VAL A 818 -8.69 -0.48 -28.66
CA VAL A 818 -8.89 0.27 -27.41
C VAL A 818 -8.87 1.76 -27.71
N LEU A 819 -10.01 2.43 -27.51
CA LEU A 819 -10.11 3.89 -27.50
C LEU A 819 -9.62 4.45 -26.15
N ARG A 820 -8.77 5.47 -26.16
CA ARG A 820 -8.34 6.21 -24.97
C ARG A 820 -9.45 7.17 -24.56
N GLU A 821 -9.90 7.04 -23.32
CA GLU A 821 -10.85 7.97 -22.71
C GLU A 821 -10.16 8.65 -21.53
N ASP A 822 -9.88 9.94 -21.67
CA ASP A 822 -9.14 10.71 -20.66
C ASP A 822 -9.98 11.00 -19.41
N ASP A 823 -11.29 11.22 -19.59
CA ASP A 823 -12.27 11.44 -18.51
C ASP A 823 -12.93 10.13 -18.01
N GLY A 824 -12.50 8.98 -18.53
CA GLY A 824 -13.07 7.68 -18.18
C GLY A 824 -12.58 7.14 -16.83
N ARG A 825 -12.98 5.90 -16.51
CA ARG A 825 -12.60 5.22 -15.25
C ARG A 825 -11.09 4.90 -15.10
N GLY A 826 -10.24 5.28 -16.06
CA GLY A 826 -8.77 5.16 -16.02
C GLY A 826 -8.16 3.93 -16.70
N GLY A 827 -8.94 2.88 -16.96
CA GLY A 827 -8.46 1.63 -17.56
C GLY A 827 -7.92 1.78 -18.99
N SER A 828 -8.61 2.52 -19.86
CA SER A 828 -8.17 2.75 -21.25
C SER A 828 -6.89 3.60 -21.31
N ARG A 829 -6.77 4.64 -20.48
CA ARG A 829 -5.53 5.41 -20.33
C ARG A 829 -4.36 4.51 -19.91
N LEU A 830 -4.59 3.60 -18.97
CA LEU A 830 -3.55 2.68 -18.51
C LEU A 830 -3.14 1.71 -19.62
N MET A 831 -4.09 1.15 -20.38
CA MET A 831 -3.81 0.33 -21.58
C MET A 831 -2.84 1.04 -22.53
N HIS A 832 -3.10 2.30 -22.88
CA HIS A 832 -2.26 3.09 -23.78
C HIS A 832 -0.89 3.46 -23.20
N ARG A 833 -0.79 3.59 -21.87
CA ARG A 833 0.44 4.02 -21.18
C ARG A 833 1.42 2.86 -20.93
N ILE A 834 0.92 1.67 -20.58
CA ILE A 834 1.78 0.58 -20.08
C ILE A 834 1.77 -0.71 -20.91
N PHE A 835 0.83 -0.90 -21.85
CA PHE A 835 0.76 -2.11 -22.66
C PHE A 835 1.53 -1.92 -23.96
N SER A 836 2.66 -2.63 -24.05
CA SER A 836 3.53 -2.71 -25.22
C SER A 836 3.74 -4.17 -25.61
N GLU A 837 4.34 -4.37 -26.79
CA GLU A 837 4.76 -5.71 -27.25
C GLU A 837 5.59 -6.44 -26.19
N GLY A 838 5.36 -7.74 -26.05
CA GLY A 838 5.98 -8.62 -25.05
C GLY A 838 5.32 -8.61 -23.68
N ARG A 839 4.43 -7.66 -23.37
CA ARG A 839 3.74 -7.61 -22.06
C ARG A 839 2.77 -8.78 -21.91
N LYS A 840 2.79 -9.41 -20.74
CA LYS A 840 1.82 -10.47 -20.38
C LYS A 840 0.56 -9.85 -19.77
N VAL A 841 -0.61 -10.35 -20.17
CA VAL A 841 -1.93 -9.87 -19.73
C VAL A 841 -2.86 -11.06 -19.45
N PHE A 842 -3.83 -10.85 -18.56
CA PHE A 842 -4.92 -11.79 -18.33
C PHE A 842 -6.18 -11.32 -19.03
N ILE A 843 -6.82 -12.24 -19.74
CA ILE A 843 -8.09 -12.02 -20.43
C ILE A 843 -9.10 -13.08 -20.00
N SER A 844 -10.39 -12.81 -20.02
CA SER A 844 -11.39 -13.88 -19.91
C SER A 844 -11.30 -14.82 -21.11
N ARG A 845 -12.03 -15.94 -21.03
CA ARG A 845 -12.46 -16.63 -22.25
C ARG A 845 -13.42 -15.70 -23.04
N PRO A 846 -13.53 -15.86 -24.37
CA PRO A 846 -14.47 -15.09 -25.19
C PRO A 846 -15.91 -15.19 -24.65
N ILE A 847 -16.58 -14.05 -24.52
CA ILE A 847 -17.99 -13.95 -24.09
C ILE A 847 -18.76 -13.26 -25.20
N ASN A 848 -19.88 -13.84 -25.63
CA ASN A 848 -20.70 -13.27 -26.70
C ASN A 848 -22.09 -12.89 -26.18
N HIS A 849 -22.36 -11.59 -26.14
CA HIS A 849 -23.70 -11.02 -25.87
C HIS A 849 -24.31 -10.36 -27.11
N PHE A 850 -23.58 -10.40 -28.23
CA PHE A 850 -23.96 -9.75 -29.47
C PHE A 850 -23.82 -10.72 -30.67
N PRO A 851 -24.50 -11.89 -30.61
CA PRO A 851 -24.31 -12.94 -31.59
C PRO A 851 -24.81 -12.52 -32.97
N LEU A 852 -24.10 -12.95 -34.00
CA LEU A 852 -24.48 -12.80 -35.39
C LEU A 852 -25.52 -13.87 -35.79
N ASP A 853 -26.61 -13.47 -36.44
CA ASP A 853 -27.54 -14.40 -37.08
C ASP A 853 -26.97 -14.85 -38.43
N GLU A 854 -26.38 -16.04 -38.44
CA GLU A 854 -25.80 -16.63 -39.66
C GLU A 854 -26.87 -17.07 -40.69
N GLY A 855 -28.14 -17.09 -40.31
CA GLY A 855 -29.28 -17.41 -41.17
C GLY A 855 -29.88 -16.21 -41.89
N ALA A 856 -29.43 -14.98 -41.60
CA ALA A 856 -29.92 -13.77 -42.23
C ALA A 856 -29.70 -13.76 -43.75
N GLN A 857 -30.71 -13.34 -44.52
CA GLN A 857 -30.57 -13.14 -45.96
C GLN A 857 -29.65 -11.96 -46.29
N ARG A 858 -29.60 -10.94 -45.42
CA ARG A 858 -28.67 -9.82 -45.54
C ARG A 858 -28.48 -9.11 -44.19
N SER A 859 -27.24 -8.75 -43.87
CA SER A 859 -26.89 -8.02 -42.65
C SER A 859 -26.36 -6.61 -42.93
N PHE A 860 -26.90 -5.61 -42.25
CA PHE A 860 -26.40 -4.24 -42.25
C PHE A 860 -25.56 -4.03 -40.99
N LEU A 861 -24.23 -3.87 -41.14
CA LEU A 861 -23.29 -3.71 -40.05
C LEU A 861 -22.92 -2.23 -39.88
N MET A 862 -23.38 -1.60 -38.80
CA MET A 862 -23.34 -0.16 -38.59
C MET A 862 -22.37 0.20 -37.44
N GLY A 863 -21.12 0.56 -37.78
CA GLY A 863 -20.09 0.92 -36.79
C GLY A 863 -19.87 2.42 -36.66
N GLY A 864 -20.00 2.97 -35.45
CA GLY A 864 -19.69 4.37 -35.14
C GLY A 864 -18.40 4.49 -34.30
N GLY A 865 -17.37 5.17 -34.81
CA GLY A 865 -16.12 5.38 -34.07
C GLY A 865 -15.40 4.06 -33.73
N ILE A 866 -15.18 3.77 -32.44
CA ILE A 866 -14.60 2.48 -32.03
C ILE A 866 -15.62 1.32 -32.13
N GLY A 867 -16.92 1.63 -32.29
CA GLY A 867 -18.04 0.70 -32.60
C GLY A 867 -17.84 -0.22 -33.79
N ILE A 868 -16.81 0.04 -34.59
CA ILE A 868 -16.45 -0.76 -35.75
C ILE A 868 -15.87 -2.13 -35.39
N THR A 869 -15.33 -2.32 -34.17
CA THR A 869 -14.63 -3.56 -33.79
C THR A 869 -15.49 -4.82 -33.89
N PRO A 870 -16.68 -4.95 -33.27
CA PRO A 870 -17.51 -6.14 -33.43
C PRO A 870 -18.01 -6.30 -34.88
N MET A 871 -18.21 -5.19 -35.60
CA MET A 871 -18.68 -5.21 -37.00
C MET A 871 -17.63 -5.85 -37.93
N ILE A 872 -16.35 -5.62 -37.68
CA ILE A 872 -15.26 -6.24 -38.46
C ILE A 872 -15.28 -7.77 -38.28
N ALA A 873 -15.44 -8.24 -37.04
CA ALA A 873 -15.54 -9.68 -36.75
C ALA A 873 -16.75 -10.33 -37.45
N MET A 874 -17.91 -9.65 -37.43
CA MET A 874 -19.11 -10.10 -38.15
C MET A 874 -18.90 -10.14 -39.66
N ALA A 875 -18.26 -9.11 -40.23
CA ALA A 875 -17.93 -9.07 -41.66
C ALA A 875 -16.98 -10.20 -42.08
N HIS A 876 -15.97 -10.54 -41.26
CA HIS A 876 -15.13 -11.71 -41.50
C HIS A 876 -15.95 -12.99 -41.56
N ARG A 877 -16.83 -13.21 -40.59
CA ARG A 877 -17.66 -14.42 -40.52
C ARG A 877 -18.65 -14.52 -41.69
N LEU A 878 -19.36 -13.43 -42.00
CA LEU A 878 -20.30 -13.39 -43.13
C LEU A 878 -19.58 -13.63 -44.46
N HIS A 879 -18.38 -13.06 -44.65
CA HIS A 879 -17.59 -13.32 -45.85
C HIS A 879 -17.17 -14.79 -45.97
N GLU A 880 -16.73 -15.40 -44.86
CA GLU A 880 -16.33 -16.81 -44.82
C GLU A 880 -17.47 -17.76 -45.20
N ILE A 881 -18.69 -17.51 -44.69
CA ILE A 881 -19.87 -18.32 -44.99
C ILE A 881 -20.59 -17.92 -46.29
N GLY A 882 -20.15 -16.85 -46.95
CA GLY A 882 -20.75 -16.35 -48.20
C GLY A 882 -22.07 -15.59 -48.02
N GLY A 883 -22.36 -15.05 -46.83
CA GLY A 883 -23.55 -14.24 -46.54
C GLY A 883 -23.51 -12.85 -47.20
N ASP A 884 -24.68 -12.28 -47.51
CA ASP A 884 -24.78 -10.91 -48.04
C ASP A 884 -24.72 -9.88 -46.92
N PHE A 885 -23.86 -8.87 -47.06
CA PHE A 885 -23.76 -7.79 -46.08
C PHE A 885 -23.21 -6.50 -46.66
N GLU A 886 -23.43 -5.41 -45.92
CA GLU A 886 -22.76 -4.12 -46.10
C GLU A 886 -22.28 -3.61 -44.75
N LEU A 887 -21.05 -3.08 -44.70
CA LEU A 887 -20.46 -2.53 -43.49
C LEU A 887 -20.31 -1.01 -43.65
N HIS A 888 -21.03 -0.27 -42.81
CA HIS A 888 -21.03 1.19 -42.79
C HIS A 888 -20.19 1.68 -41.62
N TYR A 889 -19.10 2.37 -41.91
CA TYR A 889 -18.20 2.94 -40.91
C TYR A 889 -18.36 4.46 -40.84
N SER A 890 -18.84 4.97 -39.71
CA SER A 890 -19.08 6.40 -39.49
C SER A 890 -18.08 6.99 -38.50
N VAL A 891 -17.38 8.06 -38.91
CA VAL A 891 -16.33 8.72 -38.11
C VAL A 891 -16.41 10.25 -38.23
N PRO A 892 -15.91 11.00 -37.22
CA PRO A 892 -15.85 12.45 -37.33
C PRO A 892 -14.86 12.89 -38.43
N SER A 893 -13.64 12.34 -38.42
CA SER A 893 -12.58 12.64 -39.39
C SER A 893 -11.80 11.37 -39.75
N ARG A 894 -11.05 11.39 -40.86
CA ARG A 894 -10.12 10.28 -41.19
C ARG A 894 -9.01 10.13 -40.16
N GLN A 895 -8.56 11.23 -39.56
CA GLN A 895 -7.52 11.21 -38.53
C GLN A 895 -7.98 10.50 -37.25
N ALA A 896 -9.28 10.53 -36.95
CA ALA A 896 -9.87 9.82 -35.80
C ALA A 896 -10.25 8.37 -36.11
N ALA A 897 -10.13 7.91 -37.36
CA ALA A 897 -10.59 6.60 -37.81
C ALA A 897 -9.49 5.54 -37.66
N GLY A 898 -9.61 4.69 -36.62
CA GLY A 898 -8.57 3.72 -36.29
C GLY A 898 -8.41 2.54 -37.25
N TYR A 899 -9.40 2.20 -38.08
CA TYR A 899 -9.39 0.94 -38.85
C TYR A 899 -9.36 1.12 -40.38
N LEU A 900 -9.05 2.32 -40.89
CA LEU A 900 -9.10 2.57 -42.34
C LEU A 900 -8.15 1.65 -43.14
N ASN A 901 -6.89 1.55 -42.72
CA ASN A 901 -5.89 0.74 -43.41
C ASN A 901 -6.23 -0.76 -43.34
N ASP A 902 -6.70 -1.23 -42.19
CA ASP A 902 -7.15 -2.61 -41.99
C ASP A 902 -8.34 -2.95 -42.92
N LEU A 903 -9.34 -2.06 -42.98
CA LEU A 903 -10.52 -2.23 -43.85
C LEU A 903 -10.19 -2.17 -45.35
N GLU A 904 -9.10 -1.53 -45.75
CA GLU A 904 -8.61 -1.56 -47.14
C GLU A 904 -7.90 -2.86 -47.50
N ALA A 905 -7.38 -3.58 -46.50
CA ALA A 905 -6.60 -4.81 -46.67
C ALA A 905 -7.44 -6.10 -46.65
N VAL A 906 -8.67 -6.05 -46.14
CA VAL A 906 -9.56 -7.22 -46.07
C VAL A 906 -10.12 -7.64 -47.44
N PRO A 907 -10.40 -8.94 -47.67
CA PRO A 907 -10.91 -9.43 -48.95
C PRO A 907 -12.31 -8.92 -49.29
N TRP A 908 -13.06 -8.44 -48.30
CA TRP A 908 -14.43 -7.93 -48.43
C TRP A 908 -14.50 -6.39 -48.46
N LYS A 909 -13.40 -5.68 -48.73
CA LYS A 909 -13.34 -4.21 -48.74
C LYS A 909 -14.41 -3.53 -49.62
N ASP A 910 -14.83 -4.17 -50.71
CA ASP A 910 -15.84 -3.62 -51.62
C ASP A 910 -17.24 -3.54 -50.97
N ARG A 911 -17.44 -4.22 -49.84
CA ARG A 911 -18.65 -4.15 -48.98
C ARG A 911 -18.60 -3.01 -47.96
N VAL A 912 -17.48 -2.30 -47.84
CA VAL A 912 -17.29 -1.21 -46.89
C VAL A 912 -17.80 0.11 -47.46
N ARG A 913 -18.50 0.89 -46.63
CA ARG A 913 -19.01 2.23 -46.93
C ARG A 913 -18.58 3.19 -45.82
N LEU A 914 -17.65 4.09 -46.15
CA LEU A 914 -17.10 5.06 -45.20
C LEU A 914 -17.88 6.37 -45.22
N HIS A 915 -18.26 6.87 -44.04
CA HIS A 915 -18.95 8.14 -43.82
C HIS A 915 -18.10 9.04 -42.93
N VAL A 916 -17.45 10.05 -43.51
CA VAL A 916 -16.57 10.98 -42.80
C VAL A 916 -17.26 12.31 -42.61
N SER A 917 -17.46 12.68 -41.35
CA SER A 917 -18.32 13.80 -41.01
C SER A 917 -17.78 15.16 -41.48
N ASP A 918 -16.48 15.36 -41.33
CA ASP A 918 -15.77 16.58 -41.71
C ASP A 918 -15.65 16.75 -43.23
N GLU A 919 -15.85 15.67 -43.99
CA GLU A 919 -15.88 15.69 -45.47
C GLU A 919 -17.31 15.93 -46.00
N GLY A 920 -18.26 16.28 -45.14
CA GLY A 920 -19.67 16.47 -45.50
C GLY A 920 -20.42 15.17 -45.80
N SER A 921 -19.82 14.02 -45.52
CA SER A 921 -20.45 12.70 -45.69
C SER A 921 -21.13 12.25 -44.39
N ARG A 922 -22.34 11.71 -44.49
CA ARG A 922 -23.09 11.07 -43.39
C ARG A 922 -23.82 9.85 -43.95
N ALA A 923 -23.97 8.83 -43.11
CA ALA A 923 -24.81 7.68 -43.43
C ALA A 923 -26.27 8.14 -43.51
N ASP A 924 -26.86 8.13 -44.71
CA ASP A 924 -28.28 8.35 -44.92
C ASP A 924 -29.06 7.09 -44.53
N LEU A 925 -29.39 6.99 -43.23
CA LEU A 925 -29.97 5.78 -42.63
C LEU A 925 -31.31 5.41 -43.24
N THR A 926 -32.15 6.39 -43.59
CA THR A 926 -33.44 6.16 -44.25
C THR A 926 -33.25 5.51 -45.62
N LYS A 927 -32.24 5.94 -46.38
CA LYS A 927 -31.93 5.34 -47.67
C LYS A 927 -31.26 3.97 -47.54
N ILE A 928 -30.34 3.81 -46.58
CA ILE A 928 -29.58 2.56 -46.38
C ILE A 928 -30.51 1.43 -45.91
N LEU A 929 -31.36 1.71 -44.93
CA LEU A 929 -32.25 0.71 -44.31
C LEU A 929 -33.63 0.66 -44.96
N GLY A 930 -33.90 1.48 -45.99
CA GLY A 930 -35.23 1.64 -46.55
C GLY A 930 -35.80 0.37 -47.18
N GLY A 931 -37.03 0.01 -46.79
CA GLY A 931 -37.81 -1.08 -47.39
C GLY A 931 -37.38 -2.46 -46.91
N TYR A 932 -37.66 -2.75 -45.63
CA TYR A 932 -37.41 -4.05 -45.00
C TYR A 932 -37.92 -5.22 -45.85
N ARG A 933 -37.09 -6.27 -45.93
CA ARG A 933 -37.44 -7.58 -46.48
C ARG A 933 -37.20 -8.64 -45.44
N GLU A 934 -38.04 -9.67 -45.43
CA GLU A 934 -37.91 -10.79 -44.49
C GLU A 934 -36.50 -11.39 -44.52
N GLY A 935 -35.90 -11.58 -43.33
CA GLY A 935 -34.54 -12.08 -43.18
C GLY A 935 -33.44 -11.02 -43.28
N GLN A 936 -33.76 -9.71 -43.32
CA GLN A 936 -32.76 -8.65 -43.19
C GLN A 936 -32.52 -8.28 -41.73
N HIS A 937 -31.26 -8.17 -41.32
CA HIS A 937 -30.89 -7.82 -39.95
C HIS A 937 -30.03 -6.55 -39.92
N VAL A 938 -30.18 -5.73 -38.89
CA VAL A 938 -29.31 -4.59 -38.62
C VAL A 938 -28.58 -4.78 -37.30
N TYR A 939 -27.27 -4.58 -37.34
CA TYR A 939 -26.37 -4.62 -36.19
C TYR A 939 -25.74 -3.25 -36.03
N THR A 940 -25.74 -2.68 -34.82
CA THR A 940 -25.11 -1.39 -34.57
C THR A 940 -24.30 -1.36 -33.28
N CYS A 941 -23.18 -0.67 -33.31
CA CYS A 941 -22.38 -0.37 -32.12
C CYS A 941 -21.68 0.99 -32.32
N GLY A 942 -21.58 1.80 -31.27
CA GLY A 942 -21.00 3.14 -31.33
C GLY A 942 -21.48 4.04 -30.18
N PRO A 943 -21.32 5.37 -30.28
CA PRO A 943 -21.90 6.30 -29.32
C PRO A 943 -23.44 6.20 -29.29
N ASP A 944 -24.06 6.40 -28.13
CA ASP A 944 -25.52 6.24 -27.93
C ASP A 944 -26.34 6.95 -29.01
N ARG A 945 -26.06 8.24 -29.26
CA ARG A 945 -26.74 9.02 -30.30
C ARG A 945 -26.67 8.40 -31.70
N TYR A 946 -25.58 7.71 -32.03
CA TYR A 946 -25.44 7.03 -33.30
C TYR A 946 -26.29 5.75 -33.34
N MET A 947 -26.23 4.95 -32.28
CA MET A 947 -27.00 3.70 -32.18
C MET A 947 -28.51 3.96 -32.16
N ASP A 948 -28.95 4.96 -31.40
CA ASP A 948 -30.36 5.39 -31.33
C ASP A 948 -30.88 5.80 -32.72
N ALA A 949 -30.06 6.53 -33.49
CA ALA A 949 -30.41 6.96 -34.84
C ALA A 949 -30.55 5.76 -35.80
N VAL A 950 -29.64 4.79 -35.72
CA VAL A 950 -29.70 3.55 -36.52
C VAL A 950 -30.95 2.74 -36.16
N MET A 951 -31.21 2.55 -34.86
CA MET A 951 -32.36 1.77 -34.38
C MET A 951 -33.69 2.42 -34.73
N SER A 952 -33.79 3.75 -34.56
CA SER A 952 -34.98 4.50 -34.95
C SER A 952 -35.25 4.42 -36.45
N ALA A 953 -34.19 4.51 -37.27
CA ALA A 953 -34.32 4.39 -38.72
C ALA A 953 -34.73 2.98 -39.16
N ALA A 954 -34.19 1.94 -38.53
CA ALA A 954 -34.57 0.55 -38.78
C ALA A 954 -36.03 0.28 -38.42
N GLU A 955 -36.47 0.78 -37.26
CA GLU A 955 -37.86 0.68 -36.83
C GLU A 955 -38.82 1.36 -37.82
N GLN A 956 -38.49 2.58 -38.25
CA GLN A 956 -39.27 3.31 -39.24
C GLN A 956 -39.30 2.62 -40.61
N ALA A 957 -38.25 1.89 -40.95
CA ALA A 957 -38.15 1.11 -42.18
C ALA A 957 -38.89 -0.25 -42.11
N GLY A 958 -39.41 -0.63 -40.94
CA GLY A 958 -40.23 -1.84 -40.72
C GLY A 958 -39.45 -3.07 -40.26
N PHE A 959 -38.22 -2.93 -39.77
CA PHE A 959 -37.48 -4.05 -39.17
C PHE A 959 -38.17 -4.49 -37.87
N PRO A 960 -38.45 -5.79 -37.69
CA PRO A 960 -39.00 -6.28 -36.44
C PRO A 960 -37.94 -6.25 -35.32
N GLU A 961 -38.36 -6.43 -34.07
CA GLU A 961 -37.47 -6.32 -32.90
C GLU A 961 -36.33 -7.35 -32.93
N GLU A 962 -36.64 -8.59 -33.30
CA GLU A 962 -35.66 -9.68 -33.44
C GLU A 962 -34.62 -9.46 -34.55
N ALA A 963 -34.86 -8.51 -35.46
CA ALA A 963 -33.93 -8.14 -36.54
C ALA A 963 -33.09 -6.90 -36.22
N ARG A 964 -33.26 -6.31 -35.03
CA ARG A 964 -32.59 -5.08 -34.57
C ARG A 964 -31.65 -5.39 -33.41
N HIS A 965 -30.35 -5.43 -33.68
CA HIS A 965 -29.32 -5.84 -32.72
C HIS A 965 -28.40 -4.67 -32.36
N LEU A 966 -28.19 -4.41 -31.06
CA LEU A 966 -27.25 -3.39 -30.58
C LEU A 966 -26.41 -3.88 -29.40
N GLU A 967 -25.18 -3.36 -29.30
CA GLU A 967 -24.27 -3.57 -28.17
C GLU A 967 -23.84 -2.21 -27.60
N TYR A 968 -24.02 -2.00 -26.30
CA TYR A 968 -23.48 -0.84 -25.59
C TYR A 968 -22.05 -1.10 -25.13
N PHE A 969 -21.17 -0.13 -25.31
CA PHE A 969 -19.78 -0.20 -24.79
C PHE A 969 -19.68 -0.06 -23.27
N SER A 970 -20.70 0.50 -22.65
CA SER A 970 -20.84 0.57 -21.20
C SER A 970 -22.25 0.10 -20.86
N VAL A 971 -22.36 -0.92 -20.03
CA VAL A 971 -23.64 -1.29 -19.41
C VAL A 971 -24.15 -0.06 -18.68
N PRO A 972 -25.41 0.38 -18.87
CA PRO A 972 -25.98 1.47 -18.10
C PRO A 972 -25.82 1.16 -16.61
N ASP A 973 -25.29 2.11 -15.82
CA ASP A 973 -25.17 1.93 -14.37
C ASP A 973 -26.57 1.61 -13.82
N LEU A 974 -26.70 0.47 -13.13
CA LEU A 974 -27.87 0.23 -12.29
C LEU A 974 -27.92 1.37 -11.26
N PRO A 975 -29.05 2.07 -11.09
CA PRO A 975 -29.08 3.25 -10.24
C PRO A 975 -28.65 2.90 -8.83
N ASP A 976 -27.74 3.72 -8.28
CA ASP A 976 -27.41 3.73 -6.86
C ASP A 976 -28.70 3.81 -6.03
N TYR A 977 -28.67 3.26 -4.81
CA TYR A 977 -29.78 3.35 -3.87
C TYR A 977 -30.21 4.81 -3.71
N VAL A 978 -31.41 5.15 -4.17
CA VAL A 978 -31.93 6.51 -4.08
C VAL A 978 -32.35 6.76 -2.64
N ASN A 979 -31.78 7.78 -2.00
CA ASN A 979 -32.24 8.17 -0.67
C ASN A 979 -33.59 8.87 -0.78
N HIS A 980 -34.52 8.43 0.05
CA HIS A 980 -35.79 9.08 0.25
C HIS A 980 -35.93 9.54 1.69
N ASP A 981 -36.73 10.59 1.87
CA ASP A 981 -37.19 11.03 3.17
C ASP A 981 -38.02 9.92 3.81
N PHE A 982 -37.88 9.75 5.12
CA PHE A 982 -38.71 8.82 5.89
C PHE A 982 -38.91 9.30 7.32
N THR A 983 -39.90 8.75 8.02
CA THR A 983 -40.17 9.09 9.42
C THR A 983 -39.60 8.02 10.34
N LEU A 984 -38.75 8.43 11.29
CA LEU A 984 -38.28 7.58 12.37
C LEU A 984 -39.16 7.83 13.61
N ARG A 985 -39.94 6.83 14.00
CA ARG A 985 -40.79 6.84 15.20
C ARG A 985 -40.07 6.15 16.35
N LEU A 986 -40.05 6.78 17.52
CA LEU A 986 -39.37 6.27 18.71
C LEU A 986 -40.41 5.68 19.66
N ALA A 987 -40.44 4.36 19.80
CA ALA A 987 -41.53 3.64 20.46
C ALA A 987 -41.73 4.03 21.94
N ARG A 988 -40.66 4.37 22.67
CA ARG A 988 -40.73 4.67 24.11
C ARG A 988 -41.11 6.13 24.36
N SER A 989 -40.68 7.04 23.50
CA SER A 989 -40.97 8.49 23.65
C SER A 989 -42.19 8.97 22.86
N GLY A 990 -42.67 8.19 21.89
CA GLY A 990 -43.75 8.56 20.97
C GLY A 990 -43.38 9.69 19.99
N ARG A 991 -42.11 10.10 19.94
CA ARG A 991 -41.63 11.15 19.04
C ARG A 991 -41.52 10.61 17.62
N GLU A 992 -41.87 11.45 16.65
CA GLU A 992 -41.66 11.22 15.23
C GLU A 992 -40.66 12.24 14.71
N LEU A 993 -39.59 11.75 14.09
CA LEU A 993 -38.53 12.57 13.54
C LEU A 993 -38.45 12.33 12.04
N LEU A 994 -38.48 13.41 11.25
CA LEU A 994 -38.21 13.32 9.82
C LEU A 994 -36.72 13.06 9.61
N VAL A 995 -36.37 12.02 8.85
CA VAL A 995 -35.02 11.73 8.39
C VAL A 995 -34.91 12.10 6.91
N PRO A 996 -34.32 13.27 6.58
CA PRO A 996 -34.13 13.72 5.20
C PRO A 996 -33.26 12.76 4.37
N ALA A 997 -33.41 12.81 3.05
CA ALA A 997 -32.61 12.03 2.10
C ALA A 997 -31.09 12.24 2.24
N ASP A 998 -30.65 13.42 2.71
CA ASP A 998 -29.24 13.79 2.88
C ASP A 998 -28.68 13.51 4.29
N LYS A 999 -29.46 12.95 5.21
CA LYS A 999 -29.03 12.65 6.59
C LYS A 999 -29.28 11.21 7.00
N SER A 1000 -28.49 10.71 7.95
CA SER A 1000 -28.75 9.42 8.61
C SER A 1000 -29.74 9.57 9.77
N ALA A 1001 -30.36 8.46 10.20
CA ALA A 1001 -31.20 8.48 11.39
C ALA A 1001 -30.39 8.84 12.65
N THR A 1002 -29.10 8.48 12.71
CA THR A 1002 -28.24 8.84 13.85
C THR A 1002 -27.98 10.34 13.95
N ASP A 1003 -27.81 11.04 12.83
CA ASP A 1003 -27.60 12.50 12.83
C ASP A 1003 -28.85 13.22 13.34
N VAL A 1004 -30.02 12.79 12.86
CA VAL A 1004 -31.31 13.37 13.24
C VAL A 1004 -31.64 13.13 14.71
N LEU A 1005 -31.31 11.94 15.24
CA LEU A 1005 -31.46 11.64 16.67
C LEU A 1005 -30.58 12.55 17.53
N ALA A 1006 -29.32 12.76 17.13
CA ALA A 1006 -28.39 13.63 17.83
C ALA A 1006 -28.84 15.10 17.83
N GLU A 1007 -29.29 15.63 16.68
CA GLU A 1007 -29.87 16.98 16.55
C GLU A 1007 -31.09 17.19 17.46
N ASN A 1008 -31.78 16.10 17.78
CA ASN A 1008 -32.98 16.07 18.61
C ASN A 1008 -32.71 15.71 20.09
N GLY A 1009 -31.44 15.70 20.49
CA GLY A 1009 -30.99 15.48 21.87
C GLY A 1009 -31.12 14.03 22.35
N ILE A 1010 -31.19 13.06 21.43
CA ILE A 1010 -31.36 11.65 21.75
C ILE A 1010 -30.02 10.94 21.55
N ASN A 1011 -29.46 10.45 22.66
CA ASN A 1011 -28.14 9.85 22.66
C ASN A 1011 -28.22 8.35 22.32
N ILE A 1012 -27.39 7.92 21.37
CA ILE A 1012 -27.20 6.52 20.99
C ILE A 1012 -25.70 6.29 20.75
N ASP A 1013 -25.23 5.06 20.99
CA ASP A 1013 -23.82 4.73 20.78
C ASP A 1013 -23.50 4.66 19.28
N ILE A 1014 -22.52 5.43 18.82
CA ILE A 1014 -22.09 5.51 17.42
C ILE A 1014 -20.57 5.34 17.34
N LYS A 1015 -20.08 4.57 16.37
CA LYS A 1015 -18.65 4.29 16.20
C LYS A 1015 -18.09 4.55 14.81
N CYS A 1016 -18.67 3.91 13.78
CA CYS A 1016 -18.16 3.99 12.41
C CYS A 1016 -18.95 4.92 11.49
N SER A 1017 -20.23 5.18 11.78
CA SER A 1017 -21.19 5.87 10.90
C SER A 1017 -21.40 5.26 9.49
N ASP A 1018 -20.64 4.24 9.11
CA ASP A 1018 -20.69 3.59 7.79
C ASP A 1018 -21.45 2.25 7.75
N GLY A 1019 -22.26 1.90 8.76
CA GLY A 1019 -23.06 0.67 8.73
C GLY A 1019 -22.25 -0.63 8.82
N ILE A 1020 -21.01 -0.57 9.30
CA ILE A 1020 -20.06 -1.71 9.34
C ILE A 1020 -19.68 -2.19 10.75
N CYS A 1021 -19.88 -1.36 11.79
CA CYS A 1021 -19.49 -1.73 13.16
C CYS A 1021 -20.60 -2.43 13.96
N GLY A 1022 -21.86 -2.04 13.75
CA GLY A 1022 -23.04 -2.54 14.46
C GLY A 1022 -23.36 -1.86 15.79
N VAL A 1023 -22.61 -0.82 16.20
CA VAL A 1023 -22.79 -0.17 17.51
C VAL A 1023 -24.11 0.58 17.62
N CYS A 1024 -24.52 1.31 16.57
CA CYS A 1024 -25.82 1.98 16.54
C CYS A 1024 -27.00 1.03 16.23
N LYS A 1025 -26.89 -0.24 16.63
CA LYS A 1025 -27.98 -1.21 16.52
C LYS A 1025 -29.12 -0.81 17.45
N CYS A 1026 -30.31 -0.72 16.91
CA CYS A 1026 -31.54 -0.53 17.67
C CYS A 1026 -32.54 -1.65 17.37
N GLY A 1027 -33.46 -1.94 18.30
CA GLY A 1027 -34.55 -2.86 18.05
C GLY A 1027 -35.53 -2.27 17.02
N LEU A 1028 -35.89 -3.04 16.00
CA LEU A 1028 -36.92 -2.69 15.03
C LEU A 1028 -38.28 -3.15 15.58
N VAL A 1029 -39.21 -2.22 15.79
CA VAL A 1029 -40.54 -2.48 16.35
C VAL A 1029 -41.58 -2.64 15.25
N GLU A 1030 -41.53 -1.78 14.23
CA GLU A 1030 -42.49 -1.75 13.11
C GLU A 1030 -41.87 -1.02 11.91
N GLY A 1031 -42.30 -1.35 10.69
CA GLY A 1031 -41.88 -0.69 9.45
C GLY A 1031 -40.88 -1.51 8.64
N GLU A 1032 -40.96 -1.37 7.31
CA GLU A 1032 -40.06 -2.05 6.37
C GLU A 1032 -38.76 -1.26 6.21
N VAL A 1033 -37.62 -1.93 6.35
CA VAL A 1033 -36.30 -1.33 6.39
C VAL A 1033 -35.48 -1.77 5.19
N GLU A 1034 -34.91 -0.80 4.46
CA GLU A 1034 -33.82 -1.05 3.54
C GLU A 1034 -32.52 -1.17 4.32
N HIS A 1035 -32.12 -2.42 4.59
CA HIS A 1035 -30.89 -2.71 5.31
C HIS A 1035 -29.67 -2.47 4.42
N ARG A 1036 -29.01 -1.34 4.66
CA ARG A 1036 -27.77 -0.94 3.98
C ARG A 1036 -26.52 -1.24 4.80
N ASP A 1037 -26.72 -1.82 5.98
CA ASP A 1037 -25.64 -2.27 6.84
C ASP A 1037 -25.09 -3.62 6.39
N PHE A 1038 -23.83 -3.85 6.73
CA PHE A 1038 -23.13 -5.11 6.51
C PHE A 1038 -23.02 -5.92 7.81
N VAL A 1039 -23.81 -5.64 8.85
CA VAL A 1039 -23.56 -6.20 10.19
C VAL A 1039 -24.65 -7.14 10.66
N LEU A 1040 -25.91 -6.87 10.32
CA LEU A 1040 -27.03 -7.71 10.70
C LEU A 1040 -27.18 -8.87 9.71
N SER A 1041 -27.20 -10.09 10.25
CA SER A 1041 -27.62 -11.29 9.51
C SER A 1041 -29.07 -11.18 9.07
N LYS A 1042 -29.50 -11.98 8.08
CA LYS A 1042 -30.91 -12.01 7.63
C LYS A 1042 -31.90 -12.26 8.77
N ALA A 1043 -31.50 -13.05 9.77
CA ALA A 1043 -32.34 -13.33 10.92
C ALA A 1043 -32.53 -12.10 11.83
N GLN A 1044 -31.45 -11.35 12.07
CA GLN A 1044 -31.42 -10.13 12.91
C GLN A 1044 -32.04 -8.92 12.22
N ARG A 1045 -32.09 -8.88 10.89
CA ARG A 1045 -32.78 -7.82 10.13
C ARG A 1045 -34.30 -7.80 10.37
N ARG A 1046 -34.87 -8.87 10.92
CA ARG A 1046 -36.30 -8.94 11.24
C ARG A 1046 -36.69 -8.13 12.47
N ASP A 1047 -35.76 -7.96 13.41
CA ASP A 1047 -36.01 -7.40 14.74
C ASP A 1047 -35.00 -6.32 15.15
N ALA A 1048 -34.04 -5.97 14.29
CA ALA A 1048 -33.05 -4.93 14.55
C ALA A 1048 -32.72 -4.10 13.30
N ILE A 1049 -32.27 -2.86 13.52
CA ILE A 1049 -31.83 -1.90 12.49
C ILE A 1049 -30.51 -1.25 12.89
N ILE A 1050 -29.63 -0.99 11.92
CA ILE A 1050 -28.42 -0.16 12.09
C ILE A 1050 -28.72 1.26 11.61
N LEU A 1051 -28.86 2.19 12.55
CA LEU A 1051 -29.40 3.53 12.30
C LEU A 1051 -28.50 4.45 11.45
N CYS A 1052 -27.19 4.18 11.36
CA CYS A 1052 -26.28 5.11 10.68
C CYS A 1052 -26.28 4.98 9.15
N GLN A 1053 -26.87 3.91 8.59
CA GLN A 1053 -26.93 3.69 7.14
C GLN A 1053 -28.27 3.18 6.65
N SER A 1054 -28.93 2.31 7.42
CA SER A 1054 -30.21 1.71 6.98
C SER A 1054 -31.33 2.75 6.99
N ARG A 1055 -32.24 2.64 6.02
CA ARG A 1055 -33.35 3.59 5.77
C ARG A 1055 -34.69 2.85 5.73
N ALA A 1056 -35.79 3.58 5.56
CA ALA A 1056 -37.06 2.95 5.21
C ALA A 1056 -36.98 2.33 3.80
N ALA A 1057 -37.65 1.20 3.58
CA ALA A 1057 -37.69 0.52 2.28
C ALA A 1057 -38.47 1.30 1.22
N GLU A 1058 -39.46 2.08 1.65
CA GLU A 1058 -40.34 2.86 0.79
C GLU A 1058 -40.17 4.35 1.06
N LYS A 1059 -40.37 5.17 0.01
CA LYS A 1059 -40.41 6.62 0.13
C LYS A 1059 -41.52 7.04 1.11
N ASP A 1060 -41.22 8.00 1.98
CA ASP A 1060 -42.12 8.49 3.04
C ASP A 1060 -42.53 7.39 4.05
N GLY A 1061 -41.81 6.26 4.08
CA GLY A 1061 -42.06 5.16 5.00
C GLY A 1061 -41.89 5.57 6.48
N VAL A 1062 -42.52 4.81 7.38
CA VAL A 1062 -42.38 5.00 8.82
C VAL A 1062 -41.65 3.79 9.39
N VAL A 1063 -40.50 4.03 10.02
CA VAL A 1063 -39.72 3.01 10.74
C VAL A 1063 -39.81 3.31 12.23
N THR A 1064 -40.36 2.38 13.00
CA THR A 1064 -40.49 2.48 14.45
C THR A 1064 -39.38 1.68 15.12
N VAL A 1065 -38.61 2.33 15.99
CA VAL A 1065 -37.48 1.71 16.70
C VAL A 1065 -37.65 1.78 18.22
N ASP A 1066 -37.03 0.84 18.95
CA ASP A 1066 -37.13 0.71 20.41
C ASP A 1066 -36.26 1.77 21.14
N LEU A 1067 -36.62 3.04 20.96
CA LEU A 1067 -36.01 4.22 21.60
C LEU A 1067 -37.02 5.11 22.32
#